data_AF-B2HT05-F1
#
_entry.id   AF-B2HT05-F1
#
_cell.length_a   1.000
_cell.length_b   1.000
_cell.length_c   1.000
_cell.angle_alpha   90.00
_cell.angle_beta   90.00
_cell.angle_gamma   90.00
#
_symmetry.space_group_name_H-M   'P 1'
#
loop_
_entity.id
_entity.type
_entity.pdbx_description
1 polymer ?
#
loop_
_entity_poly.entity_id
_entity_poly.type
_entity_poly.pdbx_seq_one_letter_code
_entity_poly.pdbx_strand_id
1 'polypeptide(L)'
;MNFMMLPPEINSARIFAGAGVGPTLAAAAAWDGLAADLASAAQSFSAITVGLVGEAWQGAAATAMAAAARPYASWLGTAAARAAVTAAQANAAAAVFEAAQAATAHPELVAANRNQLVSLVVSNLFGQNAPAIALTEAAYDQLWAQDVAAMAGYHSGASAVAAQLAPWQQALRTLQNRVAGATTALPSSGPAAAAALPGAAAAVGFPVLHIGNIGFANLSVGNIGDYNLGSGNTGSFNLGSGNIGDASLGSGNAGNANLGSGNQGFFNLGSGNTGNINFGSGNRLGSLNFGFGNAVGDANFGWGNAGSSNLGLGNFGSLNWGSGNNGSTNFGSGNTGSLNLGSGNAGDSNVGFGNFGSNNVGFGNNGNNNIGIGLNGDDLIGIGALNSGAGNLGFGNSGTNNIGFFNSGDNNIGFFNSGSGNFGFENAGDINTGFWNGRDTNTGFGNSGLSNFGFGNSGVNNVGAGNGGSSNVGLGNAGLLNTGSFNSGNFNTGDFNSGSMNTGYFNSSGHNTGLGNSGFTNTGFFNSGDLNTGMGSPEDQSVANSGFRNAGSGNSGFNNTGSFSSGFFNSTNSNSGFLNAGGTVNSGINNSGNTNAGIGNLGDDNFGLFNNGTFNTGAGNSSGGAVFPYTSGLFNSGNGSSGVFNAGDEQSGFFGTSGLVLTGTDGLAAATTSGLPALDLPAPNLGIGNAGVGNLGLGNIGDYNLGSGNTGDANFGFGNIGQANLGSGNAGNTNLGSGNTGSTNFGSGNIGALNLGSGNHGDANLGFGNFGNGNIGSGNHGAGNFGSGNTGSRNLGSGNAGSTNFGSGNHGNSNVGLGNFGNNNLGLGNNGSNNIGFGLTGDNLVGIGALNSGAGNLGFGNTGDNNIGLFNSGDNNVGFFNSGDGNFGLANSGDTNTGLWNAGSTNTGFGNAGSADFGFGNAGDRNMGFGNAGAANMGAGNSGSYNTGSFNSGTLNTGDFNGGDHNTGWGNSGNTNTGGINSGDLNTGFGSSADQAVTNSGFGNNGSGNSGFNNTGDTNSGFHNANTSALFSGHSGLLNAGGSQSVGINNTGSFNTGLFNTGFRTAGIANSATNGLLTATSGVANSGNNSSGGFNANPDQSGFFN
;
A
#
# COMPACT_ATOMS: atom_id res chain seq x y z
N MET A 1 32.28 -20.65 -27.50
CA MET A 1 31.04 -19.90 -27.19
C MET A 1 29.85 -20.69 -27.69
N ASN A 2 28.65 -20.53 -27.13
CA ASN A 2 27.45 -21.17 -27.66
C ASN A 2 26.52 -20.13 -28.30
N PHE A 3 26.42 -20.14 -29.64
CA PHE A 3 25.57 -19.22 -30.40
C PHE A 3 24.06 -19.53 -30.25
N MET A 4 23.72 -20.75 -29.82
CA MET A 4 22.33 -21.16 -29.51
C MET A 4 21.75 -20.44 -28.29
N MET A 5 22.60 -19.82 -27.45
CA MET A 5 22.19 -19.05 -26.27
C MET A 5 22.09 -17.54 -26.54
N LEU A 6 22.21 -17.11 -27.80
CA LEU A 6 22.15 -15.71 -28.21
C LEU A 6 20.96 -15.51 -29.15
N PRO A 7 20.10 -14.49 -28.94
CA PRO A 7 18.97 -14.20 -29.82
C PRO A 7 19.45 -13.65 -31.18
N PRO A 8 18.61 -13.66 -32.23
CA PRO A 8 18.98 -13.21 -33.57
C PRO A 8 19.47 -11.75 -33.57
N GLU A 9 18.90 -10.85 -32.77
CA GLU A 9 19.39 -9.47 -32.63
C GLU A 9 20.89 -9.40 -32.31
N ILE A 10 21.42 -10.33 -31.51
CA ILE A 10 22.82 -10.36 -31.08
C ILE A 10 23.72 -11.11 -32.09
N ASN A 11 23.23 -12.19 -32.71
CA ASN A 11 23.99 -12.91 -33.74
C ASN A 11 24.08 -12.08 -35.03
N SER A 12 22.95 -11.60 -35.56
CA SER A 12 22.86 -10.67 -36.69
C SER A 12 23.71 -9.41 -36.46
N ALA A 13 23.54 -8.69 -35.36
CA ALA A 13 24.32 -7.46 -35.12
C ALA A 13 25.84 -7.71 -35.03
N ARG A 14 26.29 -8.89 -34.59
CA ARG A 14 27.72 -9.22 -34.49
C ARG A 14 28.37 -9.58 -35.82
N ILE A 15 27.65 -10.16 -36.77
CA ILE A 15 28.22 -10.50 -38.10
C ILE A 15 28.13 -9.32 -39.09
N PHE A 16 27.16 -8.42 -38.92
CA PHE A 16 27.03 -7.20 -39.74
C PHE A 16 27.83 -6.00 -39.20
N ALA A 17 28.33 -6.05 -37.95
CA ALA A 17 29.24 -5.04 -37.41
C ALA A 17 30.73 -5.36 -37.70
N GLY A 18 31.55 -4.30 -37.80
CA GLY A 18 33.01 -4.40 -37.93
C GLY A 18 33.55 -3.97 -39.30
N ALA A 19 34.84 -4.22 -39.55
CA ALA A 19 35.56 -3.75 -40.74
C ALA A 19 35.46 -4.69 -41.97
N GLY A 20 34.64 -5.74 -41.90
CA GLY A 20 34.54 -6.77 -42.93
C GLY A 20 35.84 -7.55 -43.18
N VAL A 21 35.92 -8.22 -44.33
CA VAL A 21 37.06 -9.08 -44.70
C VAL A 21 38.29 -8.34 -45.23
N GLY A 22 38.18 -7.03 -45.50
CA GLY A 22 39.23 -6.22 -46.13
C GLY A 22 40.63 -6.37 -45.50
N PRO A 23 40.78 -6.26 -44.16
CA PRO A 23 42.06 -6.48 -43.49
C PRO A 23 42.63 -7.89 -43.66
N THR A 24 41.76 -8.91 -43.71
CA THR A 24 42.15 -10.32 -43.88
C THR A 24 42.62 -10.60 -45.31
N LEU A 25 41.95 -10.04 -46.32
CA LEU A 25 42.36 -10.12 -47.72
C LEU A 25 43.68 -9.36 -47.98
N ALA A 26 43.86 -8.20 -47.35
CA ALA A 26 45.13 -7.47 -47.40
C ALA A 26 46.27 -8.26 -46.75
N ALA A 27 46.01 -8.96 -45.62
CA ALA A 27 46.97 -9.85 -45.00
C ALA A 27 47.29 -11.07 -45.90
N ALA A 28 46.30 -11.64 -46.58
CA ALA A 28 46.51 -12.73 -47.53
C ALA A 28 47.47 -12.33 -48.66
N ALA A 29 47.22 -11.18 -49.30
CA ALA A 29 48.08 -10.64 -50.36
C ALA A 29 49.52 -10.35 -49.87
N ALA A 30 49.69 -9.92 -48.62
CA ALA A 30 51.01 -9.72 -48.01
C ALA A 30 51.75 -11.06 -47.77
N TRP A 31 51.04 -12.13 -47.38
CA TRP A 31 51.62 -13.47 -47.23
C TRP A 31 51.99 -14.10 -48.58
N ASP A 32 51.20 -13.89 -49.65
CA ASP A 32 51.56 -14.32 -51.00
C ASP A 32 52.79 -13.57 -51.54
N GLY A 33 52.89 -12.25 -51.30
CA GLY A 33 54.08 -11.47 -51.62
C GLY A 33 55.34 -12.00 -50.94
N LEU A 34 55.26 -12.26 -49.62
CA LEU A 34 56.36 -12.87 -48.86
C LEU A 34 56.70 -14.29 -49.35
N ALA A 35 55.71 -15.07 -49.80
CA ALA A 35 55.95 -16.38 -50.39
C ALA A 35 56.76 -16.28 -51.71
N ALA A 36 56.43 -15.31 -52.56
CA ALA A 36 57.15 -15.05 -53.81
C ALA A 36 58.59 -14.59 -53.55
N ASP A 37 58.81 -13.66 -52.62
CA ASP A 37 60.14 -13.17 -52.24
C ASP A 37 61.02 -14.30 -51.66
N LEU A 38 60.48 -15.13 -50.76
CA LEU A 38 61.19 -16.27 -50.20
C LEU A 38 61.50 -17.35 -51.25
N ALA A 39 60.62 -17.57 -52.22
CA ALA A 39 60.87 -18.48 -53.34
C ALA A 39 61.98 -17.94 -54.27
N SER A 40 61.95 -16.64 -54.59
CA SER A 40 63.00 -15.95 -55.37
C SER A 40 64.36 -16.00 -54.66
N ALA A 41 64.39 -15.79 -53.35
CA ALA A 41 65.59 -15.91 -52.53
C ALA A 41 66.12 -17.36 -52.50
N ALA A 42 65.25 -18.37 -52.39
CA ALA A 42 65.63 -19.78 -52.44
C ALA A 42 66.26 -20.17 -53.80
N GLN A 43 65.66 -19.72 -54.90
CA GLN A 43 66.18 -19.95 -56.26
C GLN A 43 67.53 -19.25 -56.46
N SER A 44 67.65 -17.99 -56.06
CA SER A 44 68.89 -17.21 -56.17
C SER A 44 70.04 -17.82 -55.37
N PHE A 45 69.78 -18.22 -54.11
CA PHE A 45 70.76 -18.89 -53.26
C PHE A 45 71.18 -20.25 -53.83
N SER A 46 70.23 -21.02 -54.39
CA SER A 46 70.52 -22.29 -55.06
C SER A 46 71.37 -22.09 -56.32
N ALA A 47 71.08 -21.08 -57.15
CA ALA A 47 71.83 -20.76 -58.35
C ALA A 47 73.29 -20.41 -58.04
N ILE A 48 73.53 -19.57 -57.02
CA ILE A 48 74.88 -19.23 -56.53
C ILE A 48 75.60 -20.49 -56.03
N THR A 49 74.91 -21.35 -55.27
CA THR A 49 75.48 -22.59 -54.73
C THR A 49 75.85 -23.59 -55.83
N VAL A 50 75.06 -23.69 -56.91
CA VAL A 50 75.36 -24.54 -58.08
C VAL A 50 76.52 -23.96 -58.90
N GLY A 51 76.53 -22.65 -59.14
CA GLY A 51 77.64 -21.97 -59.83
C GLY A 51 78.99 -22.22 -59.15
N LEU A 52 79.03 -22.18 -57.81
CA LEU A 52 80.23 -22.43 -57.02
C LEU A 52 80.84 -23.83 -57.22
N VAL A 53 80.05 -24.81 -57.66
CA VAL A 53 80.50 -26.20 -57.91
C VAL A 53 80.79 -26.46 -59.40
N GLY A 54 80.16 -25.72 -60.32
CA GLY A 54 80.39 -25.84 -61.77
C GLY A 54 81.59 -25.05 -62.28
N GLU A 55 81.86 -23.89 -61.70
CA GLU A 55 82.92 -22.96 -62.11
C GLU A 55 84.33 -23.38 -61.62
N ALA A 56 85.32 -22.48 -61.71
CA ALA A 56 86.76 -22.75 -61.53
C ALA A 56 87.22 -23.33 -60.17
N TRP A 57 86.35 -23.59 -59.19
CA TRP A 57 86.72 -24.07 -57.85
C TRP A 57 86.28 -25.52 -57.57
N GLN A 58 86.63 -26.44 -58.47
CA GLN A 58 86.19 -27.83 -58.38
C GLN A 58 87.06 -28.67 -57.42
N GLY A 59 86.42 -29.36 -56.48
CA GLY A 59 87.09 -30.26 -55.53
C GLY A 59 86.27 -30.55 -54.28
N ALA A 60 86.73 -31.48 -53.44
CA ALA A 60 86.00 -31.98 -52.27
C ALA A 60 85.56 -30.87 -51.28
N ALA A 61 86.32 -29.77 -51.17
CA ALA A 61 85.97 -28.63 -50.33
C ALA A 61 84.72 -27.88 -50.85
N ALA A 62 84.61 -27.66 -52.17
CA ALA A 62 83.43 -27.03 -52.77
C ALA A 62 82.21 -27.97 -52.69
N THR A 63 82.40 -29.28 -52.89
CA THR A 63 81.34 -30.27 -52.68
C THR A 63 80.83 -30.28 -51.24
N ALA A 64 81.73 -30.17 -50.25
CA ALA A 64 81.36 -30.07 -48.84
C ALA A 64 80.62 -28.76 -48.52
N MET A 65 81.06 -27.62 -49.07
CA MET A 65 80.38 -26.34 -48.89
C MET A 65 78.96 -26.35 -49.48
N ALA A 66 78.78 -26.89 -50.70
CA ALA A 66 77.46 -27.04 -51.29
C ALA A 66 76.56 -28.02 -50.52
N ALA A 67 77.13 -29.11 -49.98
CA ALA A 67 76.42 -30.05 -49.12
C ALA A 67 75.93 -29.38 -47.82
N ALA A 68 76.71 -28.44 -47.26
CA ALA A 68 76.38 -27.67 -46.05
C ALA A 68 75.43 -26.49 -46.31
N ALA A 69 75.41 -25.91 -47.50
CA ALA A 69 74.50 -24.82 -47.89
C ALA A 69 73.08 -25.32 -48.25
N ARG A 70 72.98 -26.52 -48.85
CA ARG A 70 71.72 -27.16 -49.30
C ARG A 70 70.59 -27.23 -48.25
N PRO A 71 70.83 -27.48 -46.94
CA PRO A 71 69.78 -27.40 -45.91
C PRO A 71 69.11 -26.02 -45.80
N TYR A 72 69.87 -24.93 -45.99
CA TYR A 72 69.33 -23.57 -45.93
C TYR A 72 68.46 -23.25 -47.16
N ALA A 73 68.89 -23.64 -48.36
CA ALA A 73 68.07 -23.56 -49.57
C ALA A 73 66.75 -24.33 -49.42
N SER A 74 66.80 -25.55 -48.85
CA SER A 74 65.63 -26.37 -48.54
C SER A 74 64.71 -25.70 -47.49
N TRP A 75 65.27 -25.01 -46.50
CA TRP A 75 64.48 -24.25 -45.53
C TRP A 75 63.77 -23.04 -46.16
N LEU A 76 64.45 -22.23 -46.98
CA LEU A 76 63.84 -21.09 -47.67
C LEU A 76 62.65 -21.53 -48.55
N GLY A 77 62.80 -22.62 -49.33
CA GLY A 77 61.69 -23.19 -50.10
C GLY A 77 60.54 -23.72 -49.23
N THR A 78 60.85 -24.27 -48.05
CA THR A 78 59.83 -24.70 -47.07
C THR A 78 59.12 -23.50 -46.42
N ALA A 79 59.82 -22.40 -46.19
CA ALA A 79 59.25 -21.16 -45.66
C ALA A 79 58.32 -20.48 -46.67
N ALA A 80 58.74 -20.39 -47.95
CA ALA A 80 57.90 -19.91 -49.05
C ALA A 80 56.60 -20.71 -49.19
N ALA A 81 56.69 -22.05 -49.20
CA ALA A 81 55.51 -22.92 -49.25
C ALA A 81 54.56 -22.73 -48.07
N ARG A 82 55.10 -22.49 -46.85
CA ARG A 82 54.28 -22.18 -45.67
C ARG A 82 53.62 -20.80 -45.76
N ALA A 83 54.30 -19.79 -46.27
CA ALA A 83 53.72 -18.46 -46.48
C ALA A 83 52.54 -18.50 -47.47
N ALA A 84 52.67 -19.22 -48.59
CA ALA A 84 51.59 -19.44 -49.54
C ALA A 84 50.39 -20.21 -48.93
N VAL A 85 50.65 -21.20 -48.08
CA VAL A 85 49.57 -21.88 -47.32
C VAL A 85 48.88 -20.90 -46.36
N THR A 86 49.61 -20.03 -45.66
CA THR A 86 49.01 -19.00 -44.80
C THR A 86 48.13 -18.03 -45.58
N ALA A 87 48.55 -17.59 -46.78
CA ALA A 87 47.75 -16.76 -47.66
C ALA A 87 46.46 -17.46 -48.14
N ALA A 88 46.57 -18.73 -48.56
CA ALA A 88 45.42 -19.54 -48.93
C ALA A 88 44.43 -19.73 -47.77
N GLN A 89 44.91 -19.95 -46.54
CA GLN A 89 44.06 -20.03 -45.34
C GLN A 89 43.43 -18.68 -44.97
N ALA A 90 44.12 -17.55 -45.17
CA ALA A 90 43.55 -16.22 -44.95
C ALA A 90 42.42 -15.90 -45.95
N ASN A 91 42.59 -16.26 -47.23
CA ASN A 91 41.51 -16.19 -48.23
C ASN A 91 40.33 -17.13 -47.87
N ALA A 92 40.61 -18.34 -47.38
CA ALA A 92 39.56 -19.25 -46.90
C ALA A 92 38.80 -18.71 -45.68
N ALA A 93 39.48 -18.03 -44.73
CA ALA A 93 38.84 -17.37 -43.60
C ALA A 93 37.89 -16.24 -44.05
N ALA A 94 38.28 -15.45 -45.05
CA ALA A 94 37.43 -14.41 -45.63
C ALA A 94 36.16 -15.02 -46.27
N ALA A 95 36.30 -16.04 -47.12
CA ALA A 95 35.17 -16.72 -47.74
C ALA A 95 34.20 -17.37 -46.72
N VAL A 96 34.72 -17.92 -45.62
CA VAL A 96 33.91 -18.45 -44.51
C VAL A 96 33.14 -17.36 -43.77
N PHE A 97 33.71 -16.16 -43.61
CA PHE A 97 33.02 -15.00 -43.06
C PHE A 97 31.90 -14.50 -43.98
N GLU A 98 32.18 -14.34 -45.28
CA GLU A 98 31.19 -13.89 -46.27
C GLU A 98 30.02 -14.86 -46.39
N ALA A 99 30.29 -16.17 -46.40
CA ALA A 99 29.25 -17.21 -46.40
C ALA A 99 28.39 -17.17 -45.13
N ALA A 100 28.97 -16.87 -43.97
CA ALA A 100 28.22 -16.71 -42.72
C ALA A 100 27.36 -15.44 -42.72
N GLN A 101 27.92 -14.30 -43.14
CA GLN A 101 27.22 -13.02 -43.22
C GLN A 101 26.04 -13.09 -44.22
N ALA A 102 26.21 -13.79 -45.35
CA ALA A 102 25.14 -14.00 -46.33
C ALA A 102 24.05 -15.00 -45.88
N ALA A 103 24.35 -15.89 -44.92
CA ALA A 103 23.41 -16.87 -44.39
C ALA A 103 22.65 -16.37 -43.14
N THR A 104 23.19 -15.38 -42.42
CA THR A 104 22.58 -14.78 -41.21
C THR A 104 21.41 -13.86 -41.62
N ALA A 105 20.41 -13.69 -40.76
CA ALA A 105 19.33 -12.74 -41.00
C ALA A 105 19.84 -11.29 -41.03
N HIS A 106 19.20 -10.42 -41.82
CA HIS A 106 19.49 -8.99 -41.76
C HIS A 106 18.83 -8.37 -40.52
N PRO A 107 19.52 -7.53 -39.71
CA PRO A 107 18.96 -6.95 -38.49
C PRO A 107 17.60 -6.24 -38.68
N GLU A 108 17.35 -5.66 -39.86
CA GLU A 108 16.08 -5.00 -40.19
C GLU A 108 14.90 -5.98 -40.26
N LEU A 109 15.11 -7.25 -40.63
CA LEU A 109 14.06 -8.27 -40.64
C LEU A 109 13.66 -8.66 -39.22
N VAL A 110 14.64 -8.76 -38.32
CA VAL A 110 14.42 -9.02 -36.88
C VAL A 110 13.67 -7.84 -36.26
N ALA A 111 14.09 -6.60 -36.54
CA ALA A 111 13.41 -5.39 -36.07
C ALA A 111 11.97 -5.28 -36.63
N ALA A 112 11.75 -5.59 -37.91
CA ALA A 112 10.42 -5.59 -38.52
C ALA A 112 9.49 -6.62 -37.86
N ASN A 113 10.00 -7.81 -37.54
CA ASN A 113 9.26 -8.84 -36.80
C ASN A 113 8.81 -8.34 -35.41
N ARG A 114 9.74 -7.80 -34.59
CA ARG A 114 9.37 -7.30 -33.24
C ARG A 114 8.41 -6.12 -33.31
N ASN A 115 8.57 -5.22 -34.28
CA ASN A 115 7.63 -4.10 -34.51
C ASN A 115 6.22 -4.60 -34.91
N GLN A 116 6.12 -5.62 -35.76
CA GLN A 116 4.85 -6.25 -36.12
C GLN A 116 4.18 -6.88 -34.89
N LEU A 117 4.96 -7.58 -34.04
CA LEU A 117 4.45 -8.17 -32.81
C LEU A 117 3.85 -7.12 -31.87
N VAL A 118 4.57 -6.03 -31.60
CA VAL A 118 4.09 -4.95 -30.72
C VAL A 118 2.76 -4.38 -31.24
N SER A 119 2.65 -4.15 -32.55
CA SER A 119 1.40 -3.71 -33.19
C SER A 119 0.25 -4.70 -32.98
N LEU A 120 0.50 -6.00 -33.17
CA LEU A 120 -0.50 -7.07 -32.98
C LEU A 120 -0.92 -7.23 -31.52
N VAL A 121 0.01 -7.12 -30.58
CA VAL A 121 -0.22 -7.22 -29.12
C VAL A 121 -1.04 -6.03 -28.62
N VAL A 122 -0.66 -4.79 -28.98
CA VAL A 122 -1.39 -3.57 -28.58
C VAL A 122 -2.82 -3.55 -29.12
N SER A 123 -3.07 -4.18 -30.27
CA SER A 123 -4.42 -4.32 -30.84
C SER A 123 -5.19 -5.58 -30.39
N ASN A 124 -4.61 -6.44 -29.53
CA ASN A 124 -5.21 -7.72 -29.14
C ASN A 124 -6.26 -7.65 -27.99
N LEU A 125 -6.95 -6.52 -27.82
CA LEU A 125 -7.84 -6.28 -26.67
C LEU A 125 -8.93 -7.36 -26.46
N PHE A 126 -9.35 -8.03 -27.53
CA PHE A 126 -10.36 -9.10 -27.52
C PHE A 126 -9.79 -10.50 -27.83
N GLY A 127 -8.47 -10.69 -27.77
CA GLY A 127 -7.81 -11.97 -28.06
C GLY A 127 -7.79 -12.40 -29.54
N GLN A 128 -8.42 -11.62 -30.43
CA GLN A 128 -8.62 -11.95 -31.85
C GLN A 128 -7.31 -12.07 -32.66
N ASN A 129 -6.24 -11.39 -32.24
CA ASN A 129 -4.93 -11.43 -32.90
C ASN A 129 -4.04 -12.58 -32.40
N ALA A 130 -4.47 -13.40 -31.43
CA ALA A 130 -3.65 -14.49 -30.88
C ALA A 130 -3.05 -15.42 -31.95
N PRO A 131 -3.74 -15.81 -33.05
CA PRO A 131 -3.13 -16.59 -34.14
C PRO A 131 -2.05 -15.83 -34.91
N ALA A 132 -2.21 -14.51 -35.11
CA ALA A 132 -1.23 -13.67 -35.80
C ALA A 132 0.01 -13.39 -34.94
N ILE A 133 -0.18 -13.26 -33.61
CA ILE A 133 0.90 -13.19 -32.63
C ILE A 133 1.71 -14.48 -32.65
N ALA A 134 1.05 -15.65 -32.58
CA ALA A 134 1.71 -16.95 -32.66
C ALA A 134 2.49 -17.15 -33.98
N LEU A 135 1.95 -16.70 -35.12
CA LEU A 135 2.66 -16.72 -36.40
C LEU A 135 3.86 -15.75 -36.44
N THR A 136 3.79 -14.63 -35.72
CA THR A 136 4.90 -13.64 -35.66
C THR A 136 6.03 -14.15 -34.78
N GLU A 137 5.74 -14.74 -33.62
CA GLU A 137 6.75 -15.40 -32.79
C GLU A 137 7.34 -16.64 -33.48
N ALA A 138 6.53 -17.47 -34.15
CA ALA A 138 7.06 -18.60 -34.94
C ALA A 138 7.96 -18.17 -36.12
N ALA A 139 7.78 -16.96 -36.65
CA ALA A 139 8.70 -16.36 -37.63
C ALA A 139 9.98 -15.80 -36.97
N TYR A 140 9.92 -15.37 -35.71
CA TYR A 140 11.10 -14.96 -34.93
C TYR A 140 11.98 -16.18 -34.61
N ASP A 141 11.38 -17.30 -34.21
CA ASP A 141 12.09 -18.58 -34.00
C ASP A 141 12.81 -19.07 -35.28
N GLN A 142 12.24 -18.82 -36.46
CA GLN A 142 12.88 -19.15 -37.75
C GLN A 142 14.11 -18.27 -38.01
N LEU A 143 14.05 -16.96 -37.72
CA LEU A 143 15.22 -16.07 -37.80
C LEU A 143 16.29 -16.49 -36.79
N TRP A 144 15.91 -16.88 -35.58
CA TRP A 144 16.84 -17.38 -34.57
C TRP A 144 17.53 -18.68 -35.02
N ALA A 145 16.77 -19.66 -35.54
CA ALA A 145 17.31 -20.90 -36.07
C ALA A 145 18.24 -20.69 -37.28
N GLN A 146 17.93 -19.73 -38.15
CA GLN A 146 18.78 -19.32 -39.27
C GLN A 146 20.13 -18.76 -38.79
N ASP A 147 20.12 -17.80 -37.86
CA ASP A 147 21.32 -17.20 -37.27
C ASP A 147 22.19 -18.24 -36.55
N VAL A 148 21.56 -19.15 -35.80
CA VAL A 148 22.26 -20.25 -35.12
C VAL A 148 22.92 -21.20 -36.11
N ALA A 149 22.25 -21.54 -37.21
CA ALA A 149 22.82 -22.38 -38.26
C ALA A 149 23.99 -21.69 -38.99
N ALA A 150 23.85 -20.40 -39.32
CA ALA A 150 24.89 -19.59 -39.95
C ALA A 150 26.15 -19.49 -39.06
N MET A 151 25.98 -19.21 -37.76
CA MET A 151 27.08 -19.09 -36.81
C MET A 151 27.72 -20.44 -36.43
N ALA A 152 26.96 -21.54 -36.45
CA ALA A 152 27.52 -22.89 -36.34
C ALA A 152 28.37 -23.25 -37.57
N GLY A 153 27.89 -22.90 -38.78
CA GLY A 153 28.65 -22.97 -40.03
C GLY A 153 29.97 -22.18 -39.94
N TYR A 154 29.89 -20.91 -39.58
CA TYR A 154 31.04 -20.02 -39.38
C TYR A 154 32.08 -20.62 -38.42
N HIS A 155 31.64 -21.08 -37.24
CA HIS A 155 32.53 -21.69 -36.25
C HIS A 155 33.22 -22.94 -36.77
N SER A 156 32.50 -23.80 -37.51
CA SER A 156 33.07 -25.02 -38.09
C SER A 156 34.12 -24.71 -39.17
N GLY A 157 33.84 -23.77 -40.08
CA GLY A 157 34.75 -23.34 -41.13
C GLY A 157 35.99 -22.64 -40.59
N ALA A 158 35.81 -21.70 -39.66
CA ALA A 158 36.93 -20.98 -39.02
C ALA A 158 37.83 -21.93 -38.20
N SER A 159 37.23 -22.92 -37.52
CA SER A 159 38.00 -23.97 -36.82
C SER A 159 38.79 -24.85 -37.79
N ALA A 160 38.21 -25.21 -38.94
CA ALA A 160 38.89 -26.00 -39.97
C ALA A 160 40.08 -25.22 -40.59
N VAL A 161 39.91 -23.93 -40.86
CA VAL A 161 40.99 -23.04 -41.35
C VAL A 161 42.10 -22.91 -40.30
N ALA A 162 41.75 -22.68 -39.03
CA ALA A 162 42.72 -22.58 -37.94
C ALA A 162 43.53 -23.88 -37.75
N ALA A 163 42.90 -25.05 -37.93
CA ALA A 163 43.56 -26.34 -37.82
C ALA A 163 44.64 -26.62 -38.89
N GLN A 164 44.60 -25.92 -40.03
CA GLN A 164 45.61 -26.04 -41.10
C GLN A 164 46.87 -25.18 -40.85
N LEU A 165 46.84 -24.25 -39.91
CA LEU A 165 47.94 -23.31 -39.63
C LEU A 165 48.97 -23.90 -38.66
N ALA A 166 49.90 -24.70 -39.19
CA ALA A 166 50.92 -25.40 -38.39
C ALA A 166 51.92 -24.45 -37.67
N PRO A 167 52.11 -24.57 -36.33
CA PRO A 167 52.91 -23.63 -35.53
C PRO A 167 54.37 -23.44 -35.98
N TRP A 168 54.85 -22.19 -35.94
CA TRP A 168 56.21 -21.85 -36.38
C TRP A 168 57.30 -22.42 -35.46
N GLN A 169 57.03 -22.61 -34.16
CA GLN A 169 57.96 -23.31 -33.26
C GLN A 169 58.25 -24.74 -33.72
N GLN A 170 57.30 -25.39 -34.40
CA GLN A 170 57.47 -26.75 -34.92
C GLN A 170 58.42 -26.77 -36.14
N ALA A 171 58.37 -25.74 -36.99
CA ALA A 171 59.30 -25.55 -38.10
C ALA A 171 60.74 -25.30 -37.60
N LEU A 172 60.90 -24.44 -36.60
CA LEU A 172 62.20 -24.16 -35.96
C LEU A 172 62.81 -25.41 -35.31
N ARG A 173 62.01 -26.23 -34.62
CA ARG A 173 62.47 -27.53 -34.07
C ARG A 173 62.93 -28.49 -35.17
N THR A 174 62.22 -28.58 -36.31
CA THR A 174 62.69 -29.39 -37.45
C THR A 174 63.98 -28.86 -38.09
N LEU A 175 64.28 -27.56 -37.98
CA LEU A 175 65.57 -27.01 -38.39
C LEU A 175 66.68 -27.37 -37.40
N GLN A 176 66.47 -27.17 -36.09
CA GLN A 176 67.42 -27.57 -35.05
C GLN A 176 67.79 -29.06 -35.15
N ASN A 177 66.79 -29.94 -35.31
CA ASN A 177 67.01 -31.38 -35.42
C ASN A 177 67.79 -31.77 -36.70
N ARG A 178 67.62 -31.02 -37.80
CA ARG A 178 68.39 -31.24 -39.04
C ARG A 178 69.83 -30.72 -38.99
N VAL A 179 70.11 -29.71 -38.16
CA VAL A 179 71.48 -29.24 -37.89
C VAL A 179 72.18 -30.16 -36.88
N ALA A 180 71.48 -30.59 -35.83
CA ALA A 180 72.01 -31.52 -34.83
C ALA A 180 72.29 -32.92 -35.40
N GLY A 181 71.50 -33.39 -36.37
CA GLY A 181 71.67 -34.71 -37.01
C GLY A 181 72.92 -34.87 -37.89
N ALA A 182 73.81 -33.88 -37.94
CA ALA A 182 75.01 -33.89 -38.79
C ALA A 182 76.32 -34.25 -38.05
N THR A 183 76.32 -34.40 -36.73
CA THR A 183 77.56 -34.39 -35.91
C THR A 183 77.90 -35.67 -35.15
N THR A 184 76.99 -36.64 -34.99
CA THR A 184 77.27 -37.88 -34.23
C THR A 184 76.67 -39.14 -34.87
N ALA A 185 77.52 -40.15 -35.06
CA ALA A 185 77.11 -41.52 -35.41
C ALA A 185 78.19 -42.53 -34.97
N LEU A 186 77.80 -43.51 -34.14
CA LEU A 186 78.22 -44.93 -34.02
C LEU A 186 77.76 -45.48 -32.63
N PRO A 187 77.65 -46.81 -32.39
CA PRO A 187 76.59 -47.36 -31.54
C PRO A 187 77.03 -48.26 -30.35
N SER A 188 76.13 -48.47 -29.38
CA SER A 188 75.96 -49.77 -28.66
C SER A 188 74.74 -49.86 -27.71
N SER A 189 74.24 -51.11 -27.56
CA SER A 189 73.53 -51.72 -26.39
C SER A 189 72.33 -51.06 -25.67
N GLY A 190 71.18 -51.75 -25.72
CA GLY A 190 70.37 -52.10 -24.52
C GLY A 190 69.18 -51.20 -24.12
N PRO A 191 67.92 -51.68 -24.20
CA PRO A 191 66.73 -50.98 -23.69
C PRO A 191 66.10 -51.62 -22.43
N ALA A 192 65.49 -50.79 -21.60
CA ALA A 192 64.45 -51.14 -20.62
C ALA A 192 63.24 -50.20 -20.81
N ALA A 193 62.03 -50.63 -20.44
CA ALA A 193 60.76 -49.92 -20.70
C ALA A 193 60.40 -48.89 -19.60
N ALA A 194 59.39 -48.02 -19.71
CA ALA A 194 58.38 -47.76 -20.75
C ALA A 194 58.26 -46.21 -20.97
N ALA A 195 57.19 -45.50 -21.34
CA ALA A 195 55.77 -45.68 -21.76
C ALA A 195 55.32 -44.32 -22.39
N ALA A 196 54.24 -44.14 -23.16
CA ALA A 196 53.40 -45.00 -24.01
C ALA A 196 52.71 -44.09 -25.08
N LEU A 197 52.16 -44.65 -26.16
CA LEU A 197 51.59 -43.91 -27.31
C LEU A 197 50.05 -43.75 -27.23
N PRO A 198 49.47 -42.81 -28.01
CA PRO A 198 48.94 -43.15 -29.34
C PRO A 198 49.53 -42.23 -30.45
N GLY A 199 49.57 -42.57 -31.73
CA GLY A 199 48.90 -43.61 -32.51
C GLY A 199 48.24 -42.96 -33.75
N ALA A 200 48.50 -43.35 -35.01
CA ALA A 200 49.19 -44.54 -35.52
C ALA A 200 49.81 -44.34 -36.94
N ALA A 201 50.42 -45.42 -37.45
CA ALA A 201 50.66 -45.73 -38.87
C ALA A 201 51.72 -44.96 -39.70
N ALA A 202 52.99 -45.34 -39.50
CA ALA A 202 53.89 -45.70 -40.61
C ALA A 202 54.97 -46.68 -40.10
N ALA A 203 55.24 -47.77 -40.84
CA ALA A 203 56.36 -48.69 -40.59
C ALA A 203 57.59 -48.25 -41.44
N VAL A 204 58.84 -48.73 -41.28
CA VAL A 204 59.42 -49.99 -40.76
C VAL A 204 60.84 -49.74 -40.21
N GLY A 205 61.38 -50.61 -39.35
CA GLY A 205 62.86 -50.70 -39.15
C GLY A 205 63.42 -50.99 -37.74
N PHE A 206 63.20 -52.22 -37.24
CA PHE A 206 63.96 -53.04 -36.25
C PHE A 206 65.13 -52.44 -35.43
N PRO A 207 65.37 -52.87 -34.16
CA PRO A 207 65.03 -54.16 -33.52
C PRO A 207 63.94 -54.02 -32.42
N VAL A 208 63.62 -54.93 -31.49
CA VAL A 208 64.20 -56.19 -30.96
C VAL A 208 63.09 -57.23 -30.72
N LEU A 209 63.40 -58.53 -30.60
CA LEU A 209 62.45 -59.59 -30.24
C LEU A 209 62.97 -60.49 -29.10
N HIS A 210 62.36 -60.42 -27.91
CA HIS A 210 62.48 -61.41 -26.84
C HIS A 210 61.19 -62.26 -26.78
N ILE A 211 61.33 -63.59 -26.75
CA ILE A 211 60.20 -64.54 -26.89
C ILE A 211 60.00 -65.34 -25.58
N GLY A 212 59.93 -64.65 -24.44
CA GLY A 212 59.82 -65.32 -23.13
C GLY A 212 59.51 -64.37 -21.98
N ASN A 213 59.22 -64.94 -20.82
CA ASN A 213 58.98 -64.22 -19.57
C ASN A 213 60.26 -64.13 -18.73
N ILE A 214 60.38 -63.09 -17.92
CA ILE A 214 61.50 -62.84 -17.00
C ILE A 214 60.94 -62.83 -15.58
N GLY A 215 61.18 -63.90 -14.81
CA GLY A 215 60.68 -64.08 -13.44
C GLY A 215 59.95 -65.41 -13.24
N PHE A 216 59.53 -65.67 -12.00
CA PHE A 216 58.96 -66.94 -11.54
C PHE A 216 57.46 -67.07 -11.84
N ALA A 217 57.01 -68.30 -12.12
CA ALA A 217 55.59 -68.66 -12.28
C ALA A 217 54.75 -67.84 -13.29
N ASN A 218 55.38 -67.22 -14.29
CA ASN A 218 54.69 -66.44 -15.32
C ASN A 218 54.07 -67.30 -16.43
N LEU A 219 52.81 -67.02 -16.80
CA LEU A 219 52.05 -67.68 -17.86
C LEU A 219 51.76 -66.73 -19.04
N SER A 220 51.72 -67.27 -20.27
CA SER A 220 51.72 -66.53 -21.56
C SER A 220 53.08 -65.86 -21.86
N VAL A 221 53.14 -64.72 -22.58
CA VAL A 221 54.39 -64.15 -23.15
C VAL A 221 54.64 -62.68 -22.80
N GLY A 222 55.92 -62.34 -22.62
CA GLY A 222 56.40 -60.96 -22.47
C GLY A 222 56.28 -60.36 -21.07
N ASN A 223 56.09 -61.17 -20.04
CA ASN A 223 55.99 -60.69 -18.65
C ASN A 223 57.37 -60.47 -18.02
N ILE A 224 57.49 -59.48 -17.12
CA ILE A 224 58.69 -59.15 -16.31
C ILE A 224 58.26 -59.00 -14.85
N GLY A 225 58.79 -59.81 -13.93
CA GLY A 225 58.34 -59.90 -12.53
C GLY A 225 57.74 -61.29 -12.23
N ASP A 226 57.15 -61.51 -11.05
CA ASP A 226 56.73 -62.86 -10.62
C ASP A 226 55.21 -63.07 -10.62
N TYR A 227 54.75 -64.31 -10.80
CA TYR A 227 53.34 -64.74 -10.70
C TYR A 227 52.34 -64.03 -11.64
N ASN A 228 52.75 -63.59 -12.83
CA ASN A 228 51.85 -62.94 -13.78
C ASN A 228 51.13 -63.94 -14.72
N LEU A 229 49.83 -63.74 -14.96
CA LEU A 229 49.01 -64.55 -15.87
C LEU A 229 48.34 -63.66 -16.94
N GLY A 230 48.87 -63.74 -18.16
CA GLY A 230 48.49 -62.91 -19.31
C GLY A 230 49.74 -62.34 -19.98
N SER A 231 49.63 -61.37 -20.90
CA SER A 231 50.76 -60.99 -21.76
C SER A 231 51.25 -59.56 -21.53
N GLY A 232 52.57 -59.35 -21.54
CA GLY A 232 53.20 -58.02 -21.54
C GLY A 232 53.15 -57.26 -20.22
N ASN A 233 53.04 -57.93 -19.07
CA ASN A 233 53.02 -57.28 -17.75
C ASN A 233 54.43 -56.95 -17.23
N THR A 234 54.57 -55.90 -16.43
CA THR A 234 55.83 -55.49 -15.78
C THR A 234 55.56 -55.17 -14.29
N GLY A 235 56.04 -56.02 -13.40
CA GLY A 235 55.67 -56.08 -11.98
C GLY A 235 55.16 -57.48 -11.61
N SER A 236 54.68 -57.69 -10.39
CA SER A 236 54.34 -59.04 -9.88
C SER A 236 52.87 -59.22 -9.54
N PHE A 237 52.39 -60.48 -9.53
CA PHE A 237 51.01 -60.87 -9.21
C PHE A 237 49.90 -60.27 -10.10
N ASN A 238 50.19 -59.93 -11.36
CA ASN A 238 49.18 -59.37 -12.27
C ASN A 238 48.38 -60.44 -13.02
N LEU A 239 47.07 -60.26 -13.15
CA LEU A 239 46.16 -61.14 -13.90
C LEU A 239 45.45 -60.35 -15.01
N GLY A 240 45.89 -60.56 -16.25
CA GLY A 240 45.50 -59.83 -17.45
C GLY A 240 46.72 -59.38 -18.25
N SER A 241 46.58 -58.38 -19.12
CA SER A 241 47.63 -58.03 -20.10
C SER A 241 48.03 -56.56 -20.08
N GLY A 242 49.33 -56.28 -20.24
CA GLY A 242 49.87 -54.93 -20.38
C GLY A 242 49.88 -54.08 -19.11
N ASN A 243 49.86 -54.69 -17.92
CA ASN A 243 49.92 -53.96 -16.65
C ASN A 243 51.36 -53.55 -16.29
N ILE A 244 51.56 -52.40 -15.66
CA ILE A 244 52.85 -51.88 -15.19
C ILE A 244 52.73 -51.52 -13.70
N GLY A 245 53.09 -52.44 -12.81
CA GLY A 245 52.89 -52.34 -11.36
C GLY A 245 52.61 -53.72 -10.77
N ASP A 246 52.37 -53.77 -9.45
CA ASP A 246 52.10 -55.02 -8.74
C ASP A 246 50.60 -55.24 -8.46
N ALA A 247 50.20 -56.51 -8.36
CA ALA A 247 48.90 -56.99 -7.88
C ALA A 247 47.67 -56.43 -8.60
N SER A 248 47.73 -56.16 -9.90
CA SER A 248 46.59 -55.66 -10.68
C SER A 248 45.82 -56.78 -11.40
N LEU A 249 44.49 -56.70 -11.39
CA LEU A 249 43.57 -57.65 -12.03
C LEU A 249 42.75 -56.94 -13.11
N GLY A 250 43.06 -57.23 -14.37
CA GLY A 250 42.53 -56.61 -15.59
C GLY A 250 43.68 -56.21 -16.53
N SER A 251 43.44 -55.31 -17.47
CA SER A 251 44.42 -55.02 -18.54
C SER A 251 44.76 -53.53 -18.67
N GLY A 252 46.02 -53.24 -18.98
CA GLY A 252 46.51 -51.89 -19.27
C GLY A 252 46.59 -50.94 -18.06
N ASN A 253 46.68 -51.47 -16.82
CA ASN A 253 46.82 -50.64 -15.63
C ASN A 253 48.28 -50.17 -15.42
N ALA A 254 48.47 -49.04 -14.76
CA ALA A 254 49.77 -48.54 -14.32
C ALA A 254 49.72 -48.14 -12.84
N GLY A 255 50.68 -48.60 -12.04
CA GLY A 255 50.64 -48.54 -10.58
C GLY A 255 49.97 -49.76 -9.95
N ASN A 256 49.94 -49.79 -8.61
CA ASN A 256 49.76 -51.03 -7.84
C ASN A 256 48.31 -51.26 -7.35
N ALA A 257 47.93 -52.53 -7.20
CA ALA A 257 46.67 -53.01 -6.63
C ALA A 257 45.39 -52.55 -7.37
N ASN A 258 45.44 -52.38 -8.70
CA ASN A 258 44.29 -51.92 -9.49
C ASN A 258 43.39 -53.08 -9.95
N LEU A 259 42.07 -52.97 -9.73
CA LEU A 259 41.08 -53.97 -10.11
C LEU A 259 40.13 -53.43 -11.20
N GLY A 260 40.37 -53.85 -12.44
CA GLY A 260 39.70 -53.42 -13.66
C GLY A 260 40.74 -53.04 -14.73
N SER A 261 40.37 -52.25 -15.73
CA SER A 261 41.25 -52.01 -16.90
C SER A 261 41.55 -50.54 -17.16
N GLY A 262 42.78 -50.23 -17.55
CA GLY A 262 43.21 -48.88 -17.95
C GLY A 262 43.35 -47.87 -16.80
N ASN A 263 43.50 -48.32 -15.56
CA ASN A 263 43.67 -47.42 -14.40
C ASN A 263 45.12 -46.93 -14.27
N GLN A 264 45.30 -45.74 -13.71
CA GLN A 264 46.61 -45.17 -13.38
C GLN A 264 46.65 -44.73 -11.92
N GLY A 265 47.62 -45.20 -11.14
CA GLY A 265 47.80 -44.92 -9.71
C GLY A 265 47.60 -46.14 -8.81
N PHE A 266 47.21 -45.93 -7.55
CA PHE A 266 47.12 -46.98 -6.53
C PHE A 266 45.67 -47.34 -6.15
N PHE A 267 45.39 -48.64 -6.02
CA PHE A 267 44.16 -49.18 -5.41
C PHE A 267 42.85 -48.67 -6.04
N ASN A 268 42.81 -48.51 -7.37
CA ASN A 268 41.58 -48.15 -8.08
C ASN A 268 40.74 -49.39 -8.39
N LEU A 269 39.41 -49.26 -8.30
CA LEU A 269 38.43 -50.32 -8.54
C LEU A 269 37.46 -49.87 -9.65
N GLY A 270 37.42 -50.57 -10.77
CA GLY A 270 36.71 -50.17 -12.00
C GLY A 270 37.70 -49.86 -13.13
N SER A 271 37.28 -49.14 -14.17
CA SER A 271 38.08 -48.97 -15.38
C SER A 271 38.34 -47.51 -15.76
N GLY A 272 39.54 -47.21 -16.25
CA GLY A 272 39.90 -45.90 -16.80
C GLY A 272 40.05 -44.78 -15.76
N ASN A 273 40.40 -45.12 -14.51
CA ASN A 273 40.63 -44.13 -13.45
C ASN A 273 42.06 -43.55 -13.49
N THR A 274 42.28 -42.37 -12.89
CA THR A 274 43.61 -41.73 -12.82
C THR A 274 43.79 -40.97 -11.51
N GLY A 275 44.53 -41.59 -10.58
CA GLY A 275 44.80 -41.15 -9.21
C GLY A 275 44.75 -42.33 -8.24
N ASN A 276 44.50 -42.07 -6.94
CA ASN A 276 44.57 -43.12 -5.92
C ASN A 276 43.21 -43.39 -5.27
N ILE A 277 42.88 -44.65 -5.00
CA ILE A 277 41.70 -45.08 -4.23
C ILE A 277 40.39 -44.57 -4.87
N ASN A 278 40.26 -44.63 -6.20
CA ASN A 278 39.02 -44.31 -6.90
C ASN A 278 38.19 -45.57 -7.17
N PHE A 279 36.92 -45.58 -6.77
CA PHE A 279 36.00 -46.70 -6.95
C PHE A 279 34.89 -46.33 -7.96
N GLY A 280 34.67 -47.19 -8.96
CA GLY A 280 33.87 -46.91 -10.15
C GLY A 280 34.75 -46.64 -11.38
N SER A 281 34.20 -46.12 -12.47
CA SER A 281 34.90 -46.05 -13.76
C SER A 281 34.98 -44.63 -14.33
N GLY A 282 36.11 -44.31 -14.95
CA GLY A 282 36.34 -43.05 -15.66
C GLY A 282 36.62 -41.85 -14.76
N ASN A 283 37.00 -42.05 -13.49
CA ASN A 283 37.37 -40.96 -12.59
C ASN A 283 38.78 -40.45 -12.93
N ARG A 284 38.89 -39.25 -13.49
CA ARG A 284 40.12 -38.69 -14.04
C ARG A 284 40.71 -37.62 -13.10
N LEU A 285 42.04 -37.58 -13.03
CA LEU A 285 42.81 -36.52 -12.39
C LEU A 285 42.37 -36.21 -10.94
N GLY A 286 42.30 -37.24 -10.10
CA GLY A 286 41.90 -37.11 -8.70
C GLY A 286 41.92 -38.42 -7.92
N SER A 287 41.86 -38.33 -6.59
CA SER A 287 41.92 -39.44 -5.64
C SER A 287 40.69 -39.51 -4.73
N LEU A 288 40.44 -40.66 -4.10
CA LEU A 288 39.30 -40.89 -3.19
C LEU A 288 37.91 -40.67 -3.82
N ASN A 289 37.77 -40.75 -5.15
CA ASN A 289 36.48 -40.56 -5.82
C ASN A 289 35.66 -41.86 -5.85
N PHE A 290 34.38 -41.77 -5.49
CA PHE A 290 33.43 -42.88 -5.46
C PHE A 290 32.30 -42.63 -6.46
N GLY A 291 32.34 -43.29 -7.62
CA GLY A 291 31.31 -43.21 -8.66
C GLY A 291 31.88 -43.22 -10.07
N PHE A 292 31.16 -42.64 -11.03
CA PHE A 292 31.49 -42.68 -12.45
C PHE A 292 31.82 -41.31 -13.03
N GLY A 293 32.88 -41.22 -13.81
CA GLY A 293 33.15 -40.07 -14.68
C GLY A 293 33.48 -38.75 -13.97
N ASN A 294 33.86 -38.74 -12.69
CA ASN A 294 34.33 -37.52 -12.03
C ASN A 294 35.62 -37.04 -12.72
N ALA A 295 35.64 -35.81 -13.24
CA ALA A 295 36.54 -35.44 -14.34
C ALA A 295 37.88 -34.83 -13.89
N VAL A 296 37.90 -34.18 -12.73
CA VAL A 296 39.05 -33.56 -12.05
C VAL A 296 38.73 -33.47 -10.57
N GLY A 297 39.71 -33.67 -9.68
CA GLY A 297 39.62 -33.34 -8.26
C GLY A 297 39.33 -34.51 -7.31
N ASP A 298 39.47 -34.25 -6.01
CA ASP A 298 39.57 -35.29 -4.98
C ASP A 298 38.29 -35.46 -4.16
N ALA A 299 38.09 -36.66 -3.60
CA ALA A 299 37.05 -36.98 -2.62
C ALA A 299 35.59 -36.73 -3.06
N ASN A 300 35.29 -36.80 -4.36
CA ASN A 300 33.91 -36.69 -4.84
C ASN A 300 33.14 -38.01 -4.65
N PHE A 301 31.89 -37.94 -4.20
CA PHE A 301 30.98 -39.07 -4.07
C PHE A 301 29.75 -38.86 -4.97
N GLY A 302 29.58 -39.72 -5.97
CA GLY A 302 28.59 -39.58 -7.03
C GLY A 302 29.25 -39.47 -8.41
N TRP A 303 28.52 -38.97 -9.41
CA TRP A 303 28.90 -39.14 -10.83
C TRP A 303 29.09 -37.79 -11.54
N GLY A 304 30.11 -37.69 -12.39
CA GLY A 304 30.30 -36.56 -13.31
C GLY A 304 30.72 -35.24 -12.67
N ASN A 305 31.20 -35.23 -11.42
CA ASN A 305 31.63 -34.01 -10.73
C ASN A 305 33.01 -33.53 -11.22
N ALA A 306 33.31 -32.23 -11.08
CA ALA A 306 34.59 -31.63 -11.44
C ALA A 306 34.99 -30.53 -10.43
N GLY A 307 36.04 -30.82 -9.64
CA GLY A 307 36.42 -30.10 -8.42
C GLY A 307 36.49 -31.09 -7.25
N SER A 308 36.54 -30.62 -6.00
CA SER A 308 36.82 -31.50 -4.85
C SER A 308 35.70 -31.54 -3.80
N SER A 309 35.56 -32.69 -3.14
CA SER A 309 34.64 -32.93 -2.02
C SER A 309 33.15 -32.69 -2.34
N ASN A 310 32.72 -32.96 -3.58
CA ASN A 310 31.31 -32.86 -3.95
C ASN A 310 30.54 -34.16 -3.65
N LEU A 311 29.28 -34.04 -3.23
CA LEU A 311 28.37 -35.14 -2.93
C LEU A 311 27.12 -35.05 -3.83
N GLY A 312 27.08 -35.86 -4.89
CA GLY A 312 25.94 -35.99 -5.82
C GLY A 312 26.36 -36.01 -7.29
N LEU A 313 25.53 -35.47 -8.19
CA LEU A 313 25.67 -35.65 -9.63
C LEU A 313 26.02 -34.34 -10.36
N GLY A 314 27.08 -34.36 -11.18
CA GLY A 314 27.34 -33.29 -12.16
C GLY A 314 27.68 -31.92 -11.59
N ASN A 315 28.26 -31.85 -10.38
CA ASN A 315 28.64 -30.58 -9.76
C ASN A 315 30.00 -30.08 -10.29
N PHE A 316 30.10 -28.78 -10.58
CA PHE A 316 31.33 -28.07 -10.95
C PHE A 316 31.73 -27.12 -9.82
N GLY A 317 33.00 -27.16 -9.41
CA GLY A 317 33.51 -26.48 -8.21
C GLY A 317 33.61 -27.44 -7.01
N SER A 318 33.68 -26.94 -5.78
CA SER A 318 34.04 -27.75 -4.61
C SER A 318 33.06 -27.65 -3.44
N LEU A 319 33.01 -28.68 -2.60
CA LEU A 319 32.16 -28.76 -1.40
C LEU A 319 30.65 -28.62 -1.66
N ASN A 320 30.17 -28.98 -2.87
CA ASN A 320 28.74 -28.96 -3.16
C ASN A 320 28.05 -30.25 -2.72
N TRP A 321 26.91 -30.16 -2.05
CA TRP A 321 26.06 -31.30 -1.70
C TRP A 321 24.72 -31.20 -2.42
N GLY A 322 24.53 -32.02 -3.46
CA GLY A 322 23.35 -32.06 -4.32
C GLY A 322 23.74 -32.35 -5.77
N SER A 323 22.91 -31.96 -6.74
CA SER A 323 23.19 -32.23 -8.16
C SER A 323 23.13 -30.99 -9.03
N GLY A 324 24.00 -30.91 -10.03
CA GLY A 324 24.01 -29.86 -11.05
C GLY A 324 24.40 -28.47 -10.55
N ASN A 325 25.12 -28.37 -9.43
CA ASN A 325 25.62 -27.07 -8.96
C ASN A 325 26.85 -26.61 -9.75
N ASN A 326 27.01 -25.30 -9.94
CA ASN A 326 28.12 -24.67 -10.65
C ASN A 326 28.69 -23.50 -9.85
N GLY A 327 29.65 -23.80 -8.97
CA GLY A 327 30.23 -22.92 -7.96
C GLY A 327 30.67 -23.73 -6.75
N SER A 328 30.84 -23.12 -5.57
CA SER A 328 31.35 -23.86 -4.39
C SER A 328 30.47 -23.73 -3.16
N THR A 329 30.56 -24.71 -2.25
CA THR A 329 29.88 -24.72 -0.94
C THR A 329 28.35 -24.59 -1.01
N ASN A 330 27.72 -25.05 -2.10
CA ASN A 330 26.25 -25.06 -2.22
C ASN A 330 25.64 -26.33 -1.59
N PHE A 331 24.50 -26.19 -0.93
CA PHE A 331 23.71 -27.30 -0.38
C PHE A 331 22.32 -27.32 -1.01
N GLY A 332 22.00 -28.37 -1.76
CA GLY A 332 20.83 -28.49 -2.65
C GLY A 332 21.25 -28.56 -4.13
N SER A 333 20.32 -28.40 -5.07
CA SER A 333 20.57 -28.75 -6.49
C SER A 333 20.34 -27.61 -7.47
N GLY A 334 21.08 -27.61 -8.57
CA GLY A 334 20.93 -26.67 -9.69
C GLY A 334 21.35 -25.23 -9.38
N ASN A 335 22.14 -24.98 -8.33
CA ASN A 335 22.58 -23.63 -7.99
C ASN A 335 23.78 -23.20 -8.86
N THR A 336 23.81 -21.95 -9.30
CA THR A 336 24.96 -21.32 -9.99
C THR A 336 25.48 -20.18 -9.13
N GLY A 337 26.79 -20.13 -8.88
CA GLY A 337 27.38 -19.32 -7.81
C GLY A 337 27.63 -20.15 -6.55
N SER A 338 27.95 -19.50 -5.43
CA SER A 338 28.52 -20.15 -4.24
C SER A 338 27.75 -19.85 -2.95
N LEU A 339 27.96 -20.67 -1.92
CA LEU A 339 27.34 -20.53 -0.58
C LEU A 339 25.80 -20.59 -0.57
N ASN A 340 25.15 -21.08 -1.64
CA ASN A 340 23.69 -21.14 -1.70
C ASN A 340 23.15 -22.34 -0.89
N LEU A 341 22.10 -22.11 -0.09
CA LEU A 341 21.38 -23.12 0.68
C LEU A 341 19.95 -23.28 0.15
N GLY A 342 19.71 -24.35 -0.60
CA GLY A 342 18.46 -24.66 -1.29
C GLY A 342 18.70 -24.96 -2.76
N SER A 343 17.73 -24.75 -3.65
CA SER A 343 17.83 -25.23 -5.04
C SER A 343 17.43 -24.22 -6.10
N GLY A 344 18.14 -24.23 -7.23
CA GLY A 344 17.90 -23.38 -8.39
C GLY A 344 18.30 -21.91 -8.24
N ASN A 345 19.11 -21.55 -7.23
CA ASN A 345 19.55 -20.17 -7.04
C ASN A 345 20.69 -19.79 -8.01
N ALA A 346 20.75 -18.53 -8.42
CA ALA A 346 21.71 -18.01 -9.39
C ALA A 346 22.37 -16.70 -8.88
N GLY A 347 23.51 -16.85 -8.20
CA GLY A 347 24.26 -15.81 -7.51
C GLY A 347 24.91 -16.38 -6.25
N ASP A 348 25.37 -15.52 -5.34
CA ASP A 348 26.09 -15.96 -4.14
C ASP A 348 25.27 -15.79 -2.85
N SER A 349 25.46 -16.70 -1.89
CA SER A 349 24.92 -16.64 -0.53
C SER A 349 23.37 -16.61 -0.41
N ASN A 350 22.62 -17.13 -1.39
CA ASN A 350 21.17 -17.17 -1.30
C ASN A 350 20.66 -18.34 -0.43
N VAL A 351 19.56 -18.13 0.29
CA VAL A 351 18.88 -19.15 1.11
C VAL A 351 17.45 -19.34 0.61
N GLY A 352 17.10 -20.56 0.22
CA GLY A 352 15.80 -20.93 -0.33
C GLY A 352 15.87 -21.34 -1.80
N PHE A 353 14.87 -20.97 -2.61
CA PHE A 353 14.66 -21.59 -3.92
C PHE A 353 14.48 -20.57 -5.04
N GLY A 354 15.20 -20.78 -6.15
CA GLY A 354 15.00 -20.01 -7.39
C GLY A 354 15.34 -18.53 -7.32
N ASN A 355 16.16 -18.08 -6.36
CA ASN A 355 16.55 -16.68 -6.24
C ASN A 355 17.67 -16.31 -7.24
N PHE A 356 17.61 -15.10 -7.81
CA PHE A 356 18.57 -14.56 -8.76
C PHE A 356 19.23 -13.30 -8.18
N GLY A 357 20.55 -13.17 -8.29
CA GLY A 357 21.36 -12.19 -7.55
C GLY A 357 21.84 -12.74 -6.21
N SER A 358 22.28 -11.90 -5.27
CA SER A 358 23.04 -12.35 -4.09
C SER A 358 22.41 -11.99 -2.74
N ASN A 359 22.73 -12.78 -1.71
CA ASN A 359 22.25 -12.65 -0.32
C ASN A 359 20.71 -12.71 -0.13
N ASN A 360 19.94 -13.21 -1.10
CA ASN A 360 18.49 -13.27 -0.99
C ASN A 360 18.03 -14.43 -0.07
N VAL A 361 16.95 -14.22 0.68
CA VAL A 361 16.34 -15.22 1.57
C VAL A 361 14.88 -15.43 1.18
N GLY A 362 14.53 -16.64 0.75
CA GLY A 362 13.16 -17.04 0.41
C GLY A 362 13.04 -17.64 -0.98
N PHE A 363 12.02 -17.24 -1.74
CA PHE A 363 11.59 -17.95 -2.95
C PHE A 363 11.47 -17.01 -4.16
N GLY A 364 12.22 -17.26 -5.23
CA GLY A 364 12.01 -16.59 -6.53
C GLY A 364 12.33 -15.08 -6.56
N ASN A 365 13.12 -14.56 -5.62
CA ASN A 365 13.48 -13.14 -5.60
C ASN A 365 14.55 -12.83 -6.66
N ASN A 366 14.52 -11.63 -7.23
CA ASN A 366 15.43 -11.17 -8.29
C ASN A 366 16.06 -9.81 -7.92
N GLY A 367 17.37 -9.79 -7.71
CA GLY A 367 18.14 -8.66 -7.19
C GLY A 367 18.94 -9.08 -5.97
N ASN A 368 19.25 -8.16 -5.05
CA ASN A 368 20.16 -8.43 -3.93
C ASN A 368 19.54 -8.13 -2.56
N ASN A 369 20.02 -8.88 -1.55
CA ASN A 369 19.66 -8.74 -0.12
C ASN A 369 18.16 -8.90 0.20
N ASN A 370 17.34 -9.40 -0.74
CA ASN A 370 15.88 -9.44 -0.56
C ASN A 370 15.44 -10.55 0.41
N ILE A 371 14.45 -10.27 1.26
CA ILE A 371 13.88 -11.27 2.20
C ILE A 371 12.38 -11.46 1.91
N GLY A 372 12.02 -12.50 1.16
CA GLY A 372 10.63 -12.67 0.74
C GLY A 372 10.32 -13.69 -0.35
N ILE A 373 9.21 -13.46 -1.05
CA ILE A 373 8.71 -14.32 -2.12
C ILE A 373 8.45 -13.49 -3.39
N GLY A 374 9.19 -13.76 -4.47
CA GLY A 374 8.98 -13.17 -5.80
C GLY A 374 9.36 -11.69 -5.91
N LEU A 375 10.14 -11.13 -4.98
CA LEU A 375 10.58 -9.72 -4.98
C LEU A 375 11.43 -9.42 -6.22
N ASN A 376 11.34 -8.19 -6.74
CA ASN A 376 12.12 -7.75 -7.90
C ASN A 376 12.67 -6.33 -7.66
N GLY A 377 13.94 -6.25 -7.30
CA GLY A 377 14.62 -5.04 -6.82
C GLY A 377 15.75 -5.37 -5.84
N ASP A 378 16.35 -4.36 -5.23
CA ASP A 378 17.37 -4.51 -4.19
C ASP A 378 16.84 -4.06 -2.82
N ASP A 379 17.31 -4.72 -1.76
CA ASP A 379 17.02 -4.43 -0.33
C ASP A 379 15.52 -4.48 0.04
N LEU A 380 14.71 -5.31 -0.64
CA LEU A 380 13.27 -5.44 -0.38
C LEU A 380 12.93 -6.54 0.64
N ILE A 381 11.82 -6.37 1.36
CA ILE A 381 11.24 -7.40 2.24
C ILE A 381 9.76 -7.60 1.88
N GLY A 382 9.25 -8.83 1.88
CA GLY A 382 7.81 -9.12 1.71
C GLY A 382 7.45 -10.08 0.57
N ILE A 383 6.47 -9.73 -0.26
CA ILE A 383 5.98 -10.56 -1.39
C ILE A 383 5.90 -9.68 -2.63
N GLY A 384 6.60 -10.04 -3.71
CA GLY A 384 6.95 -9.12 -4.81
C GLY A 384 5.85 -8.72 -5.78
N ALA A 385 4.74 -9.47 -5.86
CA ALA A 385 3.52 -8.96 -6.49
C ALA A 385 2.95 -7.73 -5.75
N LEU A 386 3.43 -7.47 -4.52
CA LEU A 386 3.00 -6.45 -3.59
C LEU A 386 4.18 -5.69 -2.94
N ASN A 387 5.43 -5.82 -3.42
CA ASN A 387 6.50 -4.89 -3.02
C ASN A 387 7.53 -4.78 -4.16
N SER A 388 7.68 -3.58 -4.73
CA SER A 388 8.37 -3.37 -6.01
C SER A 388 9.15 -2.05 -6.05
N GLY A 389 10.31 -2.04 -6.71
CA GLY A 389 11.21 -0.88 -6.74
C GLY A 389 12.47 -1.13 -5.89
N ALA A 390 12.89 -0.17 -5.07
CA ALA A 390 14.16 -0.27 -4.32
C ALA A 390 14.05 0.31 -2.90
N GLY A 391 14.65 -0.37 -1.91
CA GLY A 391 14.72 0.10 -0.52
C GLY A 391 13.38 0.22 0.21
N ASN A 392 12.31 -0.41 -0.29
CA ASN A 392 10.97 -0.35 0.32
C ASN A 392 10.81 -1.36 1.46
N LEU A 393 10.61 -0.84 2.69
CA LEU A 393 10.48 -1.63 3.91
C LEU A 393 9.00 -1.83 4.28
N GLY A 394 8.48 -3.05 4.14
CA GLY A 394 7.13 -3.42 4.57
C GLY A 394 6.36 -4.22 3.51
N PHE A 395 5.09 -3.87 3.25
CA PHE A 395 4.22 -4.70 2.40
C PHE A 395 3.13 -3.88 1.67
N GLY A 396 3.07 -4.00 0.35
CA GLY A 396 2.19 -3.25 -0.54
C GLY A 396 2.90 -2.15 -1.35
N ASN A 397 4.17 -1.85 -1.05
CA ASN A 397 4.82 -0.61 -1.51
C ASN A 397 5.31 -0.66 -2.99
N SER A 398 5.35 0.49 -3.64
CA SER A 398 5.86 0.66 -5.01
C SER A 398 6.66 1.97 -5.17
N GLY A 399 7.83 1.93 -5.79
CA GLY A 399 8.71 3.10 -5.97
C GLY A 399 9.97 3.00 -5.09
N THR A 400 10.46 4.07 -4.47
CA THR A 400 11.72 4.03 -3.67
C THR A 400 11.58 4.43 -2.20
N ASN A 401 12.35 3.79 -1.32
CA ASN A 401 12.52 4.16 0.09
C ASN A 401 11.23 4.28 0.94
N ASN A 402 10.13 3.65 0.53
CA ASN A 402 8.86 3.73 1.26
C ASN A 402 8.87 2.79 2.47
N ILE A 403 8.35 3.26 3.62
CA ILE A 403 8.31 2.52 4.87
C ILE A 403 6.86 2.32 5.31
N GLY A 404 6.47 1.08 5.60
CA GLY A 404 5.11 0.71 6.01
C GLY A 404 4.36 -0.04 4.92
N PHE A 405 3.10 0.32 4.67
CA PHE A 405 2.20 -0.51 3.86
C PHE A 405 1.55 0.22 2.69
N PHE A 406 1.46 -0.44 1.53
CA PHE A 406 0.72 0.04 0.34
C PHE A 406 1.05 1.45 -0.18
N ASN A 407 2.22 2.00 0.12
CA ASN A 407 2.62 3.35 -0.32
C ASN A 407 3.17 3.34 -1.76
N SER A 408 2.90 4.40 -2.54
CA SER A 408 3.30 4.52 -3.95
C SER A 408 4.04 5.81 -4.27
N GLY A 409 5.24 5.73 -4.84
CA GLY A 409 6.12 6.87 -5.08
C GLY A 409 7.39 6.78 -4.24
N ASP A 410 7.84 7.89 -3.66
CA ASP A 410 9.19 7.96 -3.07
C ASP A 410 9.21 8.47 -1.62
N ASN A 411 9.98 7.81 -0.76
CA ASN A 411 10.26 8.20 0.63
C ASN A 411 9.02 8.37 1.55
N ASN A 412 7.88 7.77 1.21
CA ASN A 412 6.67 7.87 2.04
C ASN A 412 6.75 6.96 3.28
N ILE A 413 6.21 7.40 4.41
CA ILE A 413 6.22 6.66 5.68
C ILE A 413 4.79 6.52 6.21
N GLY A 414 4.31 5.27 6.32
CA GLY A 414 3.01 4.94 6.87
C GLY A 414 2.21 4.01 5.97
N PHE A 415 0.96 4.37 5.65
CA PHE A 415 -0.02 3.50 5.01
C PHE A 415 -0.68 4.18 3.80
N PHE A 416 -0.74 3.50 2.66
CA PHE A 416 -1.49 3.90 1.45
C PHE A 416 -1.18 5.31 0.90
N ASN A 417 -0.05 5.93 1.27
CA ASN A 417 0.30 7.26 0.77
C ASN A 417 0.75 7.20 -0.69
N SER A 418 0.57 8.29 -1.44
CA SER A 418 0.99 8.43 -2.84
C SER A 418 1.69 9.76 -3.11
N GLY A 419 2.73 9.75 -3.94
CA GLY A 419 3.58 10.92 -4.21
C GLY A 419 4.92 10.84 -3.47
N SER A 420 5.46 11.98 -2.99
CA SER A 420 6.79 12.05 -2.41
C SER A 420 6.82 12.52 -0.95
N GLY A 421 7.49 11.79 -0.07
CA GLY A 421 7.86 12.23 1.27
C GLY A 421 6.70 12.44 2.25
N ASN A 422 5.55 11.81 2.03
CA ASN A 422 4.39 11.92 2.94
C ASN A 422 4.58 11.09 4.22
N PHE A 423 4.02 11.57 5.34
CA PHE A 423 3.98 10.85 6.61
C PHE A 423 2.54 10.64 7.09
N GLY A 424 2.10 9.38 7.24
CA GLY A 424 0.81 9.02 7.83
C GLY A 424 -0.03 8.08 6.95
N PHE A 425 -1.29 8.43 6.67
CA PHE A 425 -2.30 7.54 6.07
C PHE A 425 -3.01 8.17 4.85
N GLU A 426 -3.02 7.49 3.70
CA GLU A 426 -3.75 7.89 2.48
C GLU A 426 -3.55 9.35 2.03
N ASN A 427 -2.36 9.94 2.26
CA ASN A 427 -2.02 11.25 1.69
C ASN A 427 -1.62 11.12 0.20
N ALA A 428 -1.89 12.14 -0.62
CA ALA A 428 -1.72 12.10 -2.07
C ALA A 428 -1.16 13.42 -2.64
N GLY A 429 0.16 13.46 -2.88
CA GLY A 429 0.92 14.65 -3.29
C GLY A 429 2.29 14.66 -2.63
N ASP A 430 2.89 15.83 -2.44
CA ASP A 430 4.25 15.92 -1.88
C ASP A 430 4.28 16.52 -0.45
N ILE A 431 5.04 15.89 0.46
CA ILE A 431 5.37 16.37 1.80
C ILE A 431 4.15 16.67 2.70
N ASN A 432 3.09 15.85 2.64
CA ASN A 432 1.97 15.96 3.59
C ASN A 432 2.26 15.20 4.89
N THR A 433 1.65 15.66 5.99
CA THR A 433 1.72 14.99 7.30
C THR A 433 0.32 14.76 7.88
N GLY A 434 -0.05 13.52 8.17
CA GLY A 434 -1.33 13.15 8.79
C GLY A 434 -2.16 12.21 7.92
N PHE A 435 -3.42 12.53 7.66
CA PHE A 435 -4.41 11.61 7.09
C PHE A 435 -5.14 12.26 5.90
N TRP A 436 -5.32 11.57 4.78
CA TRP A 436 -6.17 11.99 3.64
C TRP A 436 -5.88 13.37 3.03
N ASN A 437 -4.67 13.92 3.18
CA ASN A 437 -4.34 15.20 2.57
C ASN A 437 -4.03 15.01 1.08
N GLY A 438 -4.53 15.89 0.21
CA GLY A 438 -4.33 15.85 -1.24
C GLY A 438 -3.70 17.13 -1.77
N ARG A 439 -2.87 17.02 -2.81
CA ARG A 439 -1.82 18.00 -3.19
C ARG A 439 -0.78 18.11 -2.07
N ASP A 440 -0.09 19.24 -1.95
CA ASP A 440 1.24 19.28 -1.33
C ASP A 440 1.27 20.08 -0.01
N THR A 441 2.27 19.77 0.81
CA THR A 441 2.67 20.49 2.04
C THR A 441 1.58 20.72 3.09
N ASN A 442 0.49 19.95 3.09
CA ASN A 442 -0.54 20.04 4.12
C ASN A 442 -0.15 19.29 5.42
N THR A 443 -0.74 19.69 6.54
CA THR A 443 -0.59 19.00 7.83
C THR A 443 -1.94 18.86 8.53
N GLY A 444 -2.32 17.64 8.89
CA GLY A 444 -3.58 17.32 9.58
C GLY A 444 -4.41 16.28 8.82
N PHE A 445 -5.71 16.53 8.67
CA PHE A 445 -6.70 15.54 8.20
C PHE A 445 -7.50 16.08 7.01
N GLY A 446 -7.55 15.37 5.88
CA GLY A 446 -8.51 15.61 4.80
C GLY A 446 -8.34 16.93 4.02
N ASN A 447 -7.20 17.61 4.12
CA ASN A 447 -7.01 18.89 3.42
C ASN A 447 -6.75 18.63 1.92
N SER A 448 -7.57 19.21 1.02
CA SER A 448 -7.51 18.97 -0.44
C SER A 448 -6.79 20.07 -1.23
N GLY A 449 -6.15 21.00 -0.50
CA GLY A 449 -5.48 22.18 -1.02
C GLY A 449 -3.95 22.11 -0.92
N LEU A 450 -3.28 23.25 -1.04
CA LEU A 450 -1.83 23.41 -0.87
C LEU A 450 -1.51 24.05 0.49
N SER A 451 -0.54 23.52 1.24
CA SER A 451 0.00 24.15 2.47
C SER A 451 -1.02 24.46 3.58
N ASN A 452 -2.09 23.67 3.72
CA ASN A 452 -3.10 23.90 4.76
C ASN A 452 -2.75 23.17 6.07
N PHE A 453 -3.16 23.73 7.21
CA PHE A 453 -2.99 23.13 8.53
C PHE A 453 -4.35 22.88 9.21
N GLY A 454 -4.59 21.65 9.66
CA GLY A 454 -5.79 21.24 10.40
C GLY A 454 -6.70 20.29 9.60
N PHE A 455 -8.00 20.56 9.53
CA PHE A 455 -9.01 19.57 9.14
C PHE A 455 -9.85 20.00 7.93
N GLY A 456 -9.86 19.24 6.83
CA GLY A 456 -10.82 19.41 5.74
C GLY A 456 -10.73 20.74 4.97
N ASN A 457 -9.59 21.45 5.02
CA ASN A 457 -9.44 22.72 4.33
C ASN A 457 -9.20 22.51 2.82
N SER A 458 -9.61 23.49 2.01
CA SER A 458 -9.47 23.50 0.55
C SER A 458 -8.95 24.85 0.04
N GLY A 459 -8.15 24.82 -1.03
CA GLY A 459 -7.45 26.03 -1.52
C GLY A 459 -6.01 26.10 -1.02
N VAL A 460 -5.57 27.21 -0.41
CA VAL A 460 -4.14 27.48 -0.14
C VAL A 460 -3.90 28.13 1.23
N ASN A 461 -2.89 27.69 1.99
CA ASN A 461 -2.41 28.32 3.24
C ASN A 461 -3.47 28.49 4.36
N ASN A 462 -4.58 27.75 4.36
CA ASN A 462 -5.61 27.91 5.40
C ASN A 462 -5.21 27.16 6.70
N VAL A 463 -5.65 27.67 7.85
CA VAL A 463 -5.34 27.13 9.18
C VAL A 463 -6.64 26.91 9.97
N GLY A 464 -6.84 25.73 10.54
CA GLY A 464 -8.04 25.37 11.30
C GLY A 464 -8.87 24.30 10.60
N ALA A 465 -10.20 24.43 10.54
CA ALA A 465 -11.07 23.41 9.97
C ALA A 465 -12.06 23.92 8.92
N GLY A 466 -12.27 23.17 7.83
CA GLY A 466 -13.33 23.39 6.84
C GLY A 466 -13.22 24.68 6.02
N ASN A 467 -12.08 25.38 6.04
CA ASN A 467 -11.92 26.63 5.31
C ASN A 467 -11.73 26.37 3.80
N GLY A 468 -12.31 27.24 2.97
CA GLY A 468 -12.15 27.25 1.51
C GLY A 468 -11.53 28.55 1.02
N GLY A 469 -10.59 28.47 0.07
CA GLY A 469 -9.95 29.64 -0.52
C GLY A 469 -8.52 29.84 -0.01
N SER A 470 -8.11 31.05 0.33
CA SER A 470 -6.71 31.40 0.58
C SER A 470 -6.47 32.08 1.93
N SER A 471 -5.50 31.57 2.70
CA SER A 471 -4.96 32.17 3.92
C SER A 471 -6.00 32.48 5.01
N ASN A 472 -7.09 31.71 5.11
CA ASN A 472 -8.09 31.88 6.16
C ASN A 472 -7.67 31.16 7.45
N VAL A 473 -8.10 31.65 8.61
CA VAL A 473 -7.74 31.11 9.94
C VAL A 473 -9.00 30.88 10.79
N GLY A 474 -9.27 29.65 11.20
CA GLY A 474 -10.38 29.29 12.07
C GLY A 474 -11.29 28.22 11.47
N LEU A 475 -12.61 28.41 11.51
CA LEU A 475 -13.60 27.39 11.15
C LEU A 475 -14.43 27.81 9.94
N GLY A 476 -14.59 26.96 8.92
CA GLY A 476 -15.62 27.10 7.88
C GLY A 476 -15.57 28.37 7.02
N ASN A 477 -14.47 29.13 7.00
CA ASN A 477 -14.40 30.40 6.27
C ASN A 477 -14.19 30.18 4.76
N ALA A 478 -14.85 30.96 3.91
CA ALA A 478 -14.80 30.86 2.46
C ALA A 478 -14.34 32.16 1.78
N GLY A 479 -13.11 32.19 1.24
CA GLY A 479 -12.58 33.31 0.46
C GLY A 479 -11.13 33.64 0.81
N LEU A 480 -10.79 34.91 1.07
CA LEU A 480 -9.40 35.37 1.30
C LEU A 480 -9.20 36.00 2.68
N LEU A 481 -8.20 35.55 3.44
CA LEU A 481 -7.71 36.22 4.66
C LEU A 481 -8.78 36.50 5.74
N ASN A 482 -9.79 35.64 5.85
CA ASN A 482 -10.77 35.72 6.93
C ASN A 482 -10.24 35.05 8.22
N THR A 483 -10.62 35.56 9.40
CA THR A 483 -10.21 35.02 10.71
C THR A 483 -11.42 34.83 11.63
N GLY A 484 -11.61 33.64 12.19
CA GLY A 484 -12.75 33.27 13.03
C GLY A 484 -13.61 32.18 12.39
N SER A 485 -14.94 32.28 12.44
CA SER A 485 -15.85 31.18 12.05
C SER A 485 -16.83 31.55 10.94
N PHE A 486 -17.04 30.68 9.95
CA PHE A 486 -18.10 30.77 8.93
C PHE A 486 -18.18 32.09 8.15
N ASN A 487 -17.07 32.84 8.05
CA ASN A 487 -17.04 34.08 7.27
C ASN A 487 -16.95 33.78 5.77
N SER A 488 -17.60 34.60 4.93
CA SER A 488 -17.55 34.49 3.47
C SER A 488 -17.09 35.78 2.80
N GLY A 489 -16.26 35.69 1.77
CA GLY A 489 -15.63 36.84 1.11
C GLY A 489 -14.22 37.11 1.63
N ASN A 490 -13.85 38.37 1.90
CA ASN A 490 -12.44 38.75 2.06
C ASN A 490 -12.16 39.60 3.32
N PHE A 491 -11.04 39.34 4.00
CA PHE A 491 -10.52 40.15 5.13
C PHE A 491 -11.49 40.31 6.32
N ASN A 492 -12.45 39.40 6.51
CA ASN A 492 -13.40 39.50 7.63
C ASN A 492 -12.81 38.89 8.92
N THR A 493 -13.18 39.42 10.09
CA THR A 493 -12.70 38.94 11.41
C THR A 493 -13.86 38.74 12.39
N GLY A 494 -13.91 37.63 13.10
CA GLY A 494 -15.04 37.23 13.96
C GLY A 494 -15.87 36.13 13.30
N ASP A 495 -17.20 36.11 13.49
CA ASP A 495 -18.02 34.96 13.08
C ASP A 495 -19.21 35.32 12.15
N PHE A 496 -19.54 34.44 11.22
CA PHE A 496 -20.69 34.51 10.30
C PHE A 496 -20.78 35.77 9.43
N ASN A 497 -19.69 36.51 9.21
CA ASN A 497 -19.71 37.70 8.37
C ASN A 497 -19.71 37.33 6.87
N SER A 498 -20.28 38.17 6.01
CA SER A 498 -20.27 38.01 4.55
C SER A 498 -19.84 39.30 3.84
N GLY A 499 -19.11 39.18 2.74
CA GLY A 499 -18.59 40.34 2.00
C GLY A 499 -17.15 40.68 2.37
N SER A 500 -16.81 41.95 2.58
CA SER A 500 -15.40 42.38 2.69
C SER A 500 -15.07 43.31 3.85
N MET A 501 -14.00 43.01 4.59
CA MET A 501 -13.44 43.85 5.67
C MET A 501 -14.42 44.10 6.84
N ASN A 502 -15.29 43.13 7.15
CA ASN A 502 -16.18 43.18 8.31
C ASN A 502 -15.49 42.65 9.59
N THR A 503 -15.87 43.17 10.77
CA THR A 503 -15.35 42.75 12.08
C THR A 503 -16.49 42.51 13.08
N GLY A 504 -16.53 41.35 13.74
CA GLY A 504 -17.56 40.99 14.71
C GLY A 504 -18.42 39.83 14.23
N TYR A 505 -19.75 39.94 14.36
CA TYR A 505 -20.69 38.83 14.20
C TYR A 505 -21.78 39.14 13.17
N PHE A 506 -22.09 38.21 12.27
CA PHE A 506 -23.22 38.27 11.33
C PHE A 506 -23.30 39.52 10.41
N ASN A 507 -22.20 40.25 10.18
CA ASN A 507 -22.25 41.45 9.33
C ASN A 507 -22.16 41.09 7.83
N SER A 508 -22.89 41.77 6.96
CA SER A 508 -22.91 41.55 5.50
C SER A 508 -22.35 42.74 4.71
N SER A 509 -22.14 42.60 3.39
CA SER A 509 -21.60 43.63 2.47
C SER A 509 -20.16 44.10 2.75
N GLY A 510 -19.89 45.11 3.59
CA GLY A 510 -18.48 45.46 3.87
C GLY A 510 -18.17 46.61 4.83
N HIS A 511 -16.93 46.66 5.32
CA HIS A 511 -16.41 47.65 6.28
C HIS A 511 -17.21 47.78 7.60
N ASN A 512 -18.04 46.79 7.94
CA ASN A 512 -18.93 46.83 9.09
C ASN A 512 -18.26 46.32 10.38
N THR A 513 -18.60 46.90 11.54
CA THR A 513 -18.07 46.49 12.85
C THR A 513 -19.19 46.25 13.87
N GLY A 514 -19.21 45.10 14.55
CA GLY A 514 -20.18 44.78 15.61
C GLY A 514 -21.08 43.60 15.26
N LEU A 515 -22.39 43.68 15.52
CA LEU A 515 -23.34 42.57 15.36
C LEU A 515 -24.41 42.88 14.30
N GLY A 516 -24.53 42.02 13.29
CA GLY A 516 -25.69 41.96 12.39
C GLY A 516 -25.89 43.18 11.48
N ASN A 517 -24.84 43.92 11.15
CA ASN A 517 -24.94 45.10 10.27
C ASN A 517 -24.92 44.71 8.78
N SER A 518 -25.47 45.55 7.90
CA SER A 518 -25.58 45.29 6.46
C SER A 518 -25.44 46.58 5.64
N GLY A 519 -25.00 46.48 4.38
CA GLY A 519 -24.52 47.65 3.62
C GLY A 519 -23.05 47.96 3.94
N PHE A 520 -22.58 49.18 3.68
CA PHE A 520 -21.20 49.57 3.93
C PHE A 520 -20.96 50.35 5.24
N THR A 521 -19.72 50.32 5.77
CA THR A 521 -19.17 51.28 6.76
C THR A 521 -19.95 51.48 8.06
N ASN A 522 -20.71 50.50 8.54
CA ASN A 522 -21.46 50.58 9.79
C ASN A 522 -20.62 50.22 11.02
N THR A 523 -20.97 50.75 12.20
CA THR A 523 -20.53 50.22 13.49
C THR A 523 -21.67 50.17 14.51
N GLY A 524 -21.74 49.10 15.30
CA GLY A 524 -22.77 48.87 16.31
C GLY A 524 -23.62 47.62 16.05
N PHE A 525 -24.93 47.73 16.20
CA PHE A 525 -25.84 46.58 16.23
C PHE A 525 -27.02 46.74 15.25
N PHE A 526 -27.22 45.75 14.38
CA PHE A 526 -28.40 45.60 13.51
C PHE A 526 -28.71 46.81 12.60
N ASN A 527 -27.70 47.53 12.10
CA ASN A 527 -27.91 48.61 11.13
C ASN A 527 -28.00 48.08 9.69
N SER A 528 -28.70 48.80 8.81
CA SER A 528 -28.62 48.62 7.35
C SER A 528 -28.40 49.94 6.62
N GLY A 529 -27.47 49.95 5.66
CA GLY A 529 -27.11 51.12 4.85
C GLY A 529 -25.60 51.36 4.82
N ASP A 530 -25.15 52.46 4.23
CA ASP A 530 -23.74 52.68 3.87
C ASP A 530 -22.91 53.54 4.86
N LEU A 531 -23.53 54.04 5.95
CA LEU A 531 -22.84 54.68 7.08
C LEU A 531 -23.77 54.85 8.31
N ASN A 532 -23.67 53.96 9.31
CA ASN A 532 -24.33 54.12 10.62
C ASN A 532 -23.37 53.85 11.78
N THR A 533 -23.52 54.50 12.93
CA THR A 533 -22.66 54.28 14.12
C THR A 533 -23.47 54.01 15.40
N GLY A 534 -24.59 53.31 15.26
CA GLY A 534 -25.64 53.17 16.28
C GLY A 534 -26.28 51.78 16.35
N MET A 535 -27.56 51.75 16.70
CA MET A 535 -28.35 50.52 16.85
C MET A 535 -29.67 50.61 16.09
N GLY A 536 -29.87 49.74 15.10
CA GLY A 536 -31.14 49.59 14.38
C GLY A 536 -31.53 50.73 13.44
N SER A 537 -30.56 51.40 12.81
CA SER A 537 -30.82 52.40 11.76
C SER A 537 -30.88 51.73 10.37
N PRO A 538 -31.94 51.96 9.55
CA PRO A 538 -32.11 51.27 8.26
C PRO A 538 -31.88 52.12 6.99
N GLU A 539 -31.46 53.38 7.11
CA GLU A 539 -31.34 54.34 6.02
C GLU A 539 -29.90 54.85 5.82
N ASP A 540 -29.46 55.03 4.58
CA ASP A 540 -28.14 55.58 4.22
C ASP A 540 -27.98 57.03 4.72
N GLN A 541 -26.96 57.28 5.57
CA GLN A 541 -26.69 58.62 6.11
C GLN A 541 -25.42 59.25 5.56
N SER A 542 -25.47 60.56 5.30
CA SER A 542 -24.30 61.35 4.90
C SER A 542 -23.38 61.74 6.06
N VAL A 543 -23.83 61.54 7.32
CA VAL A 543 -23.12 61.89 8.55
C VAL A 543 -23.49 60.90 9.66
N ALA A 544 -22.53 60.51 10.49
CA ALA A 544 -22.68 59.45 11.50
C ALA A 544 -23.78 59.70 12.56
N ASN A 545 -24.64 58.69 12.76
CA ASN A 545 -25.66 58.62 13.83
C ASN A 545 -25.20 57.72 14.98
N SER A 546 -25.45 58.10 16.23
CA SER A 546 -25.12 57.30 17.43
C SER A 546 -26.33 56.99 18.31
N GLY A 547 -26.36 55.84 18.98
CA GLY A 547 -27.51 55.38 19.80
C GLY A 547 -28.59 54.64 19.01
N PHE A 548 -29.80 54.56 19.56
CA PHE A 548 -30.91 53.68 19.12
C PHE A 548 -31.84 54.34 18.09
N ARG A 549 -32.21 53.66 17.00
CA ARG A 549 -33.33 54.01 16.09
C ARG A 549 -33.40 55.48 15.57
N ASN A 550 -32.26 56.15 15.39
CA ASN A 550 -32.28 57.49 14.80
C ASN A 550 -32.31 57.43 13.27
N ALA A 551 -33.12 58.27 12.61
CA ALA A 551 -33.28 58.33 11.14
C ALA A 551 -33.00 59.75 10.61
N GLY A 552 -32.39 59.89 9.43
CA GLY A 552 -31.73 61.13 9.01
C GLY A 552 -30.40 61.39 9.74
N SER A 553 -29.61 62.38 9.30
CA SER A 553 -28.14 62.35 9.48
C SER A 553 -27.55 63.23 10.59
N GLY A 554 -26.59 62.69 11.36
CA GLY A 554 -25.86 63.40 12.41
C GLY A 554 -26.52 63.36 13.81
N ASN A 555 -27.43 62.42 14.05
CA ASN A 555 -28.23 62.32 15.26
C ASN A 555 -27.53 61.56 16.40
N SER A 556 -27.93 61.78 17.66
CA SER A 556 -27.44 61.04 18.82
C SER A 556 -28.53 60.68 19.84
N GLY A 557 -28.44 59.52 20.47
CA GLY A 557 -29.40 59.07 21.49
C GLY A 557 -30.48 58.13 20.93
N PHE A 558 -31.74 58.25 21.35
CA PHE A 558 -32.82 57.30 21.08
C PHE A 558 -33.93 57.87 20.18
N ASN A 559 -34.26 57.20 19.09
CA ASN A 559 -35.48 57.37 18.28
C ASN A 559 -35.72 58.80 17.74
N ASN A 560 -34.65 59.52 17.39
CA ASN A 560 -34.71 60.87 16.82
C ASN A 560 -34.76 60.83 15.29
N THR A 561 -35.71 61.53 14.65
CA THR A 561 -35.77 61.67 13.19
C THR A 561 -35.29 63.06 12.71
N GLY A 562 -34.83 63.20 11.47
CA GLY A 562 -34.24 64.45 10.93
C GLY A 562 -32.72 64.45 11.00
N SER A 563 -32.07 65.62 10.86
CA SER A 563 -30.60 65.73 10.90
C SER A 563 -30.07 66.56 12.07
N PHE A 564 -28.92 66.20 12.63
CA PHE A 564 -28.21 66.87 13.74
C PHE A 564 -28.96 66.92 15.10
N SER A 565 -29.87 65.99 15.35
CA SER A 565 -30.75 65.94 16.53
C SER A 565 -30.24 64.98 17.62
N SER A 566 -30.21 65.43 18.89
CA SER A 566 -29.64 64.69 20.03
C SER A 566 -30.65 64.41 21.15
N GLY A 567 -30.55 63.30 21.88
CA GLY A 567 -31.44 62.97 23.01
C GLY A 567 -32.45 61.88 22.68
N PHE A 568 -33.74 62.07 22.93
CA PHE A 568 -34.77 61.02 22.92
C PHE A 568 -36.01 61.46 22.13
N PHE A 569 -36.52 60.65 21.19
CA PHE A 569 -37.80 60.83 20.49
C PHE A 569 -37.99 62.18 19.76
N ASN A 570 -36.92 62.88 19.39
CA ASN A 570 -37.06 64.11 18.59
C ASN A 570 -37.45 63.80 17.13
N SER A 571 -37.86 64.81 16.37
CA SER A 571 -38.11 64.72 14.94
C SER A 571 -37.73 66.01 14.24
N THR A 572 -37.38 65.95 12.94
CA THR A 572 -36.79 67.06 12.16
C THR A 572 -35.48 67.64 12.77
N ASN A 573 -34.98 68.76 12.24
CA ASN A 573 -33.55 69.05 12.25
C ASN A 573 -33.05 69.88 13.44
N SER A 574 -31.84 69.56 13.92
CA SER A 574 -31.03 70.20 14.98
C SER A 574 -31.70 70.24 16.36
N ASN A 575 -32.41 69.18 16.72
CA ASN A 575 -33.30 69.12 17.87
C ASN A 575 -32.69 68.32 19.02
N SER A 576 -32.49 68.94 20.19
CA SER A 576 -31.77 68.38 21.35
C SER A 576 -32.67 68.11 22.57
N GLY A 577 -32.47 67.00 23.28
CA GLY A 577 -33.29 66.60 24.45
C GLY A 577 -34.44 65.63 24.09
N PHE A 578 -35.61 65.69 24.74
CA PHE A 578 -36.64 64.62 24.75
C PHE A 578 -37.98 65.05 24.09
N LEU A 579 -38.43 64.49 22.96
CA LEU A 579 -39.72 64.73 22.23
C LEU A 579 -39.86 66.02 21.39
N ASN A 580 -38.78 66.66 20.96
CA ASN A 580 -38.82 67.91 20.19
C ASN A 580 -39.13 67.71 18.69
N ALA A 581 -39.84 68.61 18.02
CA ALA A 581 -40.40 68.39 16.68
C ALA A 581 -40.57 69.66 15.82
N GLY A 582 -39.50 70.21 15.23
CA GLY A 582 -39.65 71.23 14.18
C GLY A 582 -38.39 71.72 13.48
N GLY A 583 -38.58 72.60 12.49
CA GLY A 583 -37.88 72.55 11.21
C GLY A 583 -36.38 72.88 11.16
N THR A 584 -35.81 73.58 12.15
CA THR A 584 -34.39 74.03 12.09
C THR A 584 -33.53 73.85 13.33
N VAL A 585 -34.00 74.12 14.56
CA VAL A 585 -33.26 73.91 15.83
C VAL A 585 -34.25 73.75 17.00
N ASN A 586 -33.98 72.87 17.98
CA ASN A 586 -34.72 72.83 19.25
C ASN A 586 -33.82 72.36 20.41
N SER A 587 -34.21 72.61 21.66
CA SER A 587 -33.51 72.10 22.85
C SER A 587 -34.43 71.85 24.06
N GLY A 588 -34.13 70.82 24.85
CA GLY A 588 -34.89 70.46 26.05
C GLY A 588 -35.97 69.41 25.78
N ILE A 589 -37.16 69.53 26.36
CA ILE A 589 -38.19 68.49 26.36
C ILE A 589 -39.43 68.96 25.56
N ASN A 590 -39.86 68.21 24.55
CA ASN A 590 -41.19 68.30 23.95
C ASN A 590 -41.48 69.66 23.28
N ASN A 591 -40.50 70.27 22.61
CA ASN A 591 -40.65 71.55 21.91
C ASN A 591 -40.83 71.35 20.39
N SER A 592 -41.88 71.89 19.79
CA SER A 592 -42.24 71.73 18.37
C SER A 592 -42.16 73.06 17.61
N GLY A 593 -41.81 73.05 16.32
CA GLY A 593 -41.50 74.24 15.51
C GLY A 593 -40.00 74.64 15.51
N ASN A 594 -39.67 75.87 15.09
CA ASN A 594 -38.28 76.31 14.86
C ASN A 594 -37.61 76.93 16.12
N THR A 595 -36.29 76.91 16.19
CA THR A 595 -35.42 77.56 17.20
C THR A 595 -35.79 77.51 18.70
N ASN A 596 -36.54 76.52 19.20
CA ASN A 596 -37.02 76.55 20.60
C ASN A 596 -35.99 76.01 21.63
N ALA A 597 -36.07 76.42 22.90
CA ALA A 597 -35.31 75.82 24.00
C ALA A 597 -36.06 75.81 25.36
N GLY A 598 -36.46 74.64 25.85
CA GLY A 598 -37.00 74.46 27.21
C GLY A 598 -37.90 73.22 27.36
N ILE A 599 -39.09 73.30 27.96
CA ILE A 599 -39.97 72.13 28.22
C ILE A 599 -41.40 72.37 27.70
N GLY A 600 -41.73 71.97 26.48
CA GLY A 600 -43.12 71.82 26.01
C GLY A 600 -43.60 72.77 24.91
N ASN A 601 -42.68 73.48 24.25
CA ASN A 601 -42.99 74.61 23.36
C ASN A 601 -43.61 74.18 22.01
N LEU A 602 -44.16 75.13 21.25
CA LEU A 602 -44.83 74.91 19.96
C LEU A 602 -44.66 76.17 19.08
N GLY A 603 -44.46 76.04 17.78
CA GLY A 603 -44.10 77.17 16.91
C GLY A 603 -42.63 77.61 17.04
N ASP A 604 -42.29 78.85 16.69
CA ASP A 604 -40.92 79.25 16.36
C ASP A 604 -40.25 80.18 17.38
N ASP A 605 -38.94 80.07 17.57
CA ASP A 605 -38.09 80.95 18.39
C ASP A 605 -38.48 81.05 19.89
N ASN A 606 -38.85 79.92 20.52
CA ASN A 606 -39.41 79.91 21.88
C ASN A 606 -38.52 79.32 23.00
N PHE A 607 -38.22 80.09 24.04
CA PHE A 607 -37.19 79.78 25.05
C PHE A 607 -37.75 79.60 26.48
N GLY A 608 -38.40 78.48 26.78
CA GLY A 608 -38.73 78.04 28.15
C GLY A 608 -39.80 76.93 28.22
N LEU A 609 -40.76 76.96 29.15
CA LEU A 609 -41.63 75.81 29.48
C LEU A 609 -43.07 75.96 28.95
N PHE A 610 -43.49 75.17 27.96
CA PHE A 610 -44.85 75.01 27.40
C PHE A 610 -45.33 76.06 26.37
N ASN A 611 -44.41 76.81 25.75
CA ASN A 611 -44.70 77.86 24.77
C ASN A 611 -45.45 77.42 23.50
N ASN A 612 -45.90 78.38 22.68
CA ASN A 612 -46.77 78.18 21.50
C ASN A 612 -46.59 79.42 20.58
N GLY A 613 -46.84 79.37 19.28
CA GLY A 613 -46.62 80.53 18.38
C GLY A 613 -45.14 80.93 18.19
N THR A 614 -44.87 82.21 17.89
CA THR A 614 -43.55 82.76 17.50
C THR A 614 -42.89 83.71 18.53
N PHE A 615 -41.57 83.61 18.72
CA PHE A 615 -40.66 84.50 19.48
C PHE A 615 -40.83 84.52 21.01
N ASN A 616 -41.17 83.40 21.64
CA ASN A 616 -41.69 83.38 23.01
C ASN A 616 -40.76 82.76 24.10
N THR A 617 -40.26 83.52 25.09
CA THR A 617 -39.38 83.03 26.20
C THR A 617 -40.10 82.87 27.55
N GLY A 618 -39.57 82.06 28.47
CA GLY A 618 -40.23 81.76 29.75
C GLY A 618 -41.25 80.61 29.66
N ALA A 619 -42.19 80.54 30.60
CA ALA A 619 -42.96 79.33 30.90
C ALA A 619 -44.45 79.41 30.56
N GLY A 620 -44.80 79.31 29.27
CA GLY A 620 -46.05 78.68 28.87
C GLY A 620 -46.61 79.11 27.53
N ASN A 621 -45.93 80.03 26.85
CA ASN A 621 -46.34 81.00 25.85
C ASN A 621 -47.17 80.54 24.61
N SER A 622 -47.45 81.45 23.67
CA SER A 622 -48.48 81.44 22.60
C SER A 622 -48.31 82.78 21.86
N SER A 623 -48.57 82.84 20.55
CA SER A 623 -48.62 84.09 19.77
C SER A 623 -49.12 83.83 18.35
N GLY A 624 -49.53 84.90 17.66
CA GLY A 624 -50.29 84.85 16.42
C GLY A 624 -49.53 85.25 15.15
N GLY A 625 -48.22 84.96 15.04
CA GLY A 625 -47.45 85.05 13.80
C GLY A 625 -47.39 86.42 13.10
N ALA A 626 -47.53 87.53 13.83
CA ALA A 626 -47.37 88.87 13.27
C ALA A 626 -45.89 89.26 13.15
N VAL A 627 -45.57 90.22 12.28
CA VAL A 627 -44.18 90.59 11.96
C VAL A 627 -43.57 91.48 13.08
N PHE A 628 -42.67 90.87 13.87
CA PHE A 628 -41.87 91.40 15.00
C PHE A 628 -42.52 91.51 16.42
N PRO A 629 -42.69 90.40 17.17
CA PRO A 629 -43.24 90.46 18.52
C PRO A 629 -42.59 89.49 19.56
N TYR A 630 -41.51 89.89 20.23
CA TYR A 630 -40.88 89.07 21.29
C TYR A 630 -41.72 88.96 22.56
N THR A 631 -41.72 87.77 23.16
CA THR A 631 -42.78 87.37 24.09
C THR A 631 -42.24 86.61 25.32
N SER A 632 -41.84 87.26 26.42
CA SER A 632 -41.16 86.64 27.58
C SER A 632 -42.02 86.37 28.84
N GLY A 633 -41.60 85.47 29.75
CA GLY A 633 -42.23 85.27 31.07
C GLY A 633 -43.10 83.99 31.20
N LEU A 634 -43.75 83.78 32.34
CA LEU A 634 -44.51 82.56 32.64
C LEU A 634 -45.97 82.65 32.13
N PHE A 635 -46.25 82.62 30.81
CA PHE A 635 -47.38 81.86 30.22
C PHE A 635 -47.72 82.19 28.76
N ASN A 636 -47.39 83.40 28.25
CA ASN A 636 -47.74 84.23 27.04
C ASN A 636 -48.56 83.79 25.76
N SER A 637 -49.25 84.64 24.96
CA SER A 637 -50.38 84.32 23.97
C SER A 637 -50.78 85.58 23.29
N GLY A 638 -50.88 85.51 21.99
CA GLY A 638 -50.79 86.72 21.20
C GLY A 638 -49.35 87.25 21.16
N ASN A 639 -49.11 88.06 20.14
CA ASN A 639 -47.82 88.57 19.70
C ASN A 639 -47.28 89.72 20.57
N GLY A 640 -46.19 89.56 21.34
CA GLY A 640 -45.35 90.69 21.84
C GLY A 640 -45.30 90.85 23.36
N SER A 641 -45.26 89.75 24.07
CA SER A 641 -45.98 89.55 25.33
C SER A 641 -45.07 89.20 26.50
N SER A 642 -44.91 90.03 27.53
CA SER A 642 -43.79 89.89 28.48
C SER A 642 -44.16 89.63 29.96
N GLY A 643 -45.09 88.71 30.26
CA GLY A 643 -45.67 88.55 31.62
C GLY A 643 -46.10 87.14 32.07
N VAL A 644 -47.23 87.08 32.80
CA VAL A 644 -47.80 85.88 33.46
C VAL A 644 -49.35 85.92 33.46
N PHE A 645 -50.01 84.93 32.85
CA PHE A 645 -51.47 84.76 32.71
C PHE A 645 -52.26 85.89 32.01
N ASN A 646 -52.07 86.11 30.71
CA ASN A 646 -52.91 87.02 29.92
C ASN A 646 -53.52 86.27 28.67
N ALA A 647 -54.40 86.82 27.79
CA ALA A 647 -54.54 86.32 26.39
C ALA A 647 -54.95 87.35 25.29
N GLY A 648 -54.26 87.39 24.13
CA GLY A 648 -54.42 88.38 23.04
C GLY A 648 -53.11 89.12 22.73
N ASP A 649 -52.98 89.79 21.57
CA ASP A 649 -51.65 90.30 21.15
C ASP A 649 -51.01 91.16 22.24
N GLU A 650 -49.81 90.71 22.60
CA GLU A 650 -49.06 91.02 23.80
C GLU A 650 -49.42 90.05 25.18
N GLN A 651 -49.84 88.59 25.30
CA GLN A 651 -50.47 87.51 26.46
C GLN A 651 -50.57 85.73 27.12
N SER A 652 -51.04 84.28 26.84
CA SER A 652 -50.83 82.53 27.20
C SER A 652 -50.82 80.83 26.33
N GLY A 653 -50.10 79.46 26.38
CA GLY A 653 -50.04 77.84 25.58
C GLY A 653 -49.41 76.09 25.83
N PHE A 654 -49.15 74.80 24.97
CA PHE A 654 -48.62 73.08 25.11
C PHE A 654 -48.37 71.53 24.04
N PHE A 655 -47.63 70.16 24.17
CA PHE A 655 -47.65 68.40 23.74
C PHE A 655 -46.71 67.02 22.87
N GLY A 656 -46.61 65.46 22.91
CA GLY A 656 -45.73 64.07 22.18
C GLY A 656 -45.70 62.19 22.16
N THR A 657 -44.89 61.01 21.51
CA THR A 657 -44.88 59.21 21.32
C THR A 657 -43.71 57.80 20.88
N SER A 658 -43.80 56.27 20.51
CA SER A 658 -42.77 54.81 20.27
C SER A 658 -42.85 53.09 19.52
N GLY A 659 -41.96 51.79 19.47
CA GLY A 659 -41.90 50.16 18.71
C GLY A 659 -40.92 48.53 18.78
N LEU A 660 -40.80 47.19 17.98
CA LEU A 660 -40.29 45.45 18.07
C LEU A 660 -39.22 44.23 17.13
N VAL A 661 -38.80 42.76 16.80
CA VAL A 661 -38.81 40.94 16.70
C VAL A 661 -37.52 39.63 16.37
N LEU A 662 -37.10 38.16 15.97
CA LEU A 662 -37.23 36.47 15.34
C LEU A 662 -36.24 34.84 15.43
N THR A 663 -36.05 33.51 14.61
CA THR A 663 -35.47 31.80 14.74
C THR A 663 -34.73 30.40 13.70
N GLY A 664 -34.45 28.86 13.83
CA GLY A 664 -33.48 27.46 13.18
C GLY A 664 -33.56 25.65 12.64
N THR A 665 -32.60 24.41 12.50
CA THR A 665 -32.41 22.82 11.66
C THR A 665 -31.75 21.05 11.87
N ASP A 666 -31.25 19.86 10.97
CA ASP A 666 -31.00 18.06 10.88
C ASP A 666 -29.76 16.83 10.18
N GLY A 667 -29.31 15.35 9.83
CA GLY A 667 -29.40 13.58 9.52
C GLY A 667 -28.13 12.19 9.26
N LEU A 668 -27.74 10.74 8.80
CA LEU A 668 -27.79 9.07 8.09
C LEU A 668 -26.69 7.54 8.24
N ALA A 669 -26.28 6.09 7.80
CA ALA A 669 -26.08 4.59 6.82
C ALA A 669 -25.61 2.79 7.19
N ALA A 670 -25.08 1.38 6.72
CA ALA A 670 -24.35 0.06 5.73
C ALA A 670 -24.47 -1.82 5.64
N ALA A 671 -23.85 -3.24 5.32
CA ALA A 671 -22.68 -4.56 4.99
C ALA A 671 -22.77 -6.30 4.25
N THR A 672 -22.16 -7.73 4.01
CA THR A 672 -21.03 -9.14 4.02
C THR A 672 -20.97 -10.77 3.09
N THR A 673 -20.38 -12.22 2.86
CA THR A 673 -19.40 -13.72 3.03
C THR A 673 -19.19 -15.27 1.99
N SER A 674 -18.61 -16.73 1.78
CA SER A 674 -17.62 -18.21 1.97
C SER A 674 -17.52 -19.84 1.03
N GLY A 675 -16.88 -21.27 0.79
CA GLY A 675 -15.73 -22.65 0.84
C GLY A 675 -15.67 -24.48 0.31
N LEU A 676 -14.63 -25.61 0.03
CA LEU A 676 -14.51 -27.40 -0.26
C LEU A 676 -13.26 -28.70 -0.82
N PRO A 677 -13.09 -30.27 -0.78
CA PRO A 677 -11.97 -31.59 -1.21
C PRO A 677 -11.96 -33.43 -1.63
N ALA A 678 -10.91 -34.54 -1.94
CA ALA A 678 -10.76 -36.29 -2.34
C ALA A 678 -9.38 -37.53 -2.50
N LEU A 679 -8.89 -38.98 -2.88
CA LEU A 679 -8.91 -40.71 -3.32
C LEU A 679 -7.59 -42.04 -3.34
N ASP A 680 -7.08 -43.46 -3.74
CA ASP A 680 -7.00 -45.05 -4.52
C ASP A 680 -5.93 -46.59 -4.33
N LEU A 681 -5.71 -47.98 -5.02
CA LEU A 681 -4.74 -49.47 -4.86
C LEU A 681 -4.39 -51.05 -5.81
N PRO A 682 -3.38 -52.23 -5.74
CA PRO A 682 -2.77 -53.67 -6.61
C PRO A 682 -2.48 -55.51 -6.43
N ALA A 683 -1.53 -56.57 -7.03
CA ALA A 683 -1.39 -58.32 -7.29
C ALA A 683 -0.09 -59.62 -7.58
N PRO A 684 -0.07 -61.15 -7.87
CA PRO A 684 0.94 -62.59 -7.73
C PRO A 684 1.61 -64.00 -8.73
N ASN A 685 2.06 -65.44 -8.43
CA ASN A 685 3.08 -66.74 -9.05
C ASN A 685 3.08 -68.57 -9.31
N LEU A 686 4.15 -69.65 -9.52
CA LEU A 686 4.32 -71.29 -10.12
C LEU A 686 5.47 -72.70 -9.91
N GLY A 687 5.64 -74.10 -10.53
CA GLY A 687 6.79 -75.41 -10.62
C GLY A 687 6.87 -77.20 -10.96
N ILE A 688 8.01 -78.22 -11.10
CA ILE A 688 8.49 -79.90 -11.21
C ILE A 688 9.84 -80.85 -10.63
N GLY A 689 9.96 -82.23 -10.30
CA GLY A 689 11.20 -83.25 -10.43
C GLY A 689 11.51 -84.71 -9.78
N ASN A 690 10.83 -85.29 -8.80
CA ASN A 690 9.72 -84.68 -8.17
C ASN A 690 8.67 -84.81 -9.38
N ALA A 691 7.85 -83.91 -9.98
CA ALA A 691 7.13 -84.24 -11.29
C ALA A 691 6.97 -83.19 -12.49
N GLY A 692 7.35 -83.50 -13.78
CA GLY A 692 7.60 -82.59 -15.00
C GLY A 692 8.92 -82.81 -15.86
N VAL A 693 9.72 -81.79 -16.36
CA VAL A 693 10.94 -81.93 -17.25
C VAL A 693 12.20 -80.97 -17.08
N GLY A 694 13.26 -81.28 -16.28
CA GLY A 694 14.59 -80.62 -16.48
C GLY A 694 15.77 -80.65 -15.46
N ASN A 695 15.67 -81.24 -14.25
CA ASN A 695 16.47 -80.82 -13.07
C ASN A 695 17.78 -81.55 -12.72
N LEU A 696 18.64 -80.85 -11.97
CA LEU A 696 19.88 -81.33 -11.35
C LEU A 696 19.89 -81.11 -9.82
N GLY A 697 19.66 -82.17 -9.05
CA GLY A 697 19.69 -82.21 -7.57
C GLY A 697 18.51 -82.97 -6.95
N LEU A 698 18.28 -82.84 -5.64
CA LEU A 698 17.33 -83.68 -4.89
C LEU A 698 16.09 -82.91 -4.44
N GLY A 699 14.87 -83.46 -4.59
CA GLY A 699 13.64 -82.86 -4.04
C GLY A 699 13.07 -81.66 -4.79
N ASN A 700 13.71 -81.24 -5.89
CA ASN A 700 13.37 -80.09 -6.71
C ASN A 700 12.08 -80.20 -7.50
N ILE A 701 11.00 -79.51 -7.13
CA ILE A 701 9.83 -79.41 -8.00
C ILE A 701 9.90 -78.18 -9.02
N GLY A 702 10.81 -78.04 -10.03
CA GLY A 702 10.85 -77.02 -11.16
C GLY A 702 11.72 -77.08 -12.49
N ASP A 703 11.27 -76.99 -13.79
CA ASP A 703 12.02 -77.29 -15.11
C ASP A 703 13.39 -76.57 -15.23
N TYR A 704 14.53 -77.28 -15.14
CA TYR A 704 15.94 -76.82 -15.34
C TYR A 704 16.75 -76.36 -14.12
N ASN A 705 16.41 -76.78 -12.90
CA ASN A 705 17.14 -76.46 -11.66
C ASN A 705 18.57 -77.02 -11.53
N LEU A 706 19.35 -76.39 -10.65
CA LEU A 706 20.65 -76.79 -10.11
C LEU A 706 20.71 -76.52 -8.58
N GLY A 707 20.66 -77.58 -7.78
CA GLY A 707 20.64 -77.54 -6.30
C GLY A 707 19.49 -78.39 -5.75
N SER A 708 19.13 -78.32 -4.46
CA SER A 708 18.19 -79.27 -3.83
C SER A 708 17.01 -78.62 -3.11
N GLY A 709 15.80 -79.18 -3.24
CA GLY A 709 14.53 -78.71 -2.66
C GLY A 709 13.75 -77.70 -3.53
N ASN A 710 14.15 -77.48 -4.77
CA ASN A 710 13.67 -76.39 -5.63
C ASN A 710 12.31 -76.64 -6.33
N THR A 711 11.19 -76.27 -5.72
CA THR A 711 9.85 -76.26 -6.34
C THR A 711 9.55 -75.17 -7.44
N GLY A 712 10.42 -74.92 -8.43
CA GLY A 712 10.05 -74.32 -9.73
C GLY A 712 11.23 -74.16 -10.71
N ASP A 713 11.01 -73.89 -11.99
CA ASP A 713 12.01 -73.96 -13.09
C ASP A 713 13.40 -73.35 -12.79
N ALA A 714 14.42 -73.71 -13.58
CA ALA A 714 15.66 -72.97 -13.84
C ALA A 714 16.47 -72.40 -12.65
N ASN A 715 16.23 -72.84 -11.41
CA ASN A 715 16.81 -72.28 -10.19
C ASN A 715 18.22 -72.78 -9.91
N PHE A 716 19.11 -71.86 -9.56
CA PHE A 716 20.42 -72.14 -8.98
C PHE A 716 20.42 -71.88 -7.46
N GLY A 717 20.41 -72.94 -6.64
CA GLY A 717 20.47 -72.86 -5.17
C GLY A 717 19.58 -73.90 -4.47
N PHE A 718 19.25 -73.69 -3.19
CA PHE A 718 18.51 -74.69 -2.38
C PHE A 718 17.12 -74.19 -1.95
N GLY A 719 16.10 -75.05 -1.98
CA GLY A 719 14.76 -74.78 -1.43
C GLY A 719 13.90 -73.75 -2.19
N ASN A 720 14.11 -73.55 -3.49
CA ASN A 720 13.45 -72.50 -4.29
C ASN A 720 12.11 -72.93 -4.93
N ILE A 721 10.96 -72.38 -4.51
CA ILE A 721 9.61 -72.68 -5.02
C ILE A 721 9.16 -71.68 -6.13
N GLY A 722 9.65 -71.87 -7.35
CA GLY A 722 9.24 -71.12 -8.56
C GLY A 722 10.39 -71.02 -9.58
N GLN A 723 10.18 -70.37 -10.73
CA GLN A 723 11.09 -70.45 -11.89
C GLN A 723 12.41 -69.67 -11.69
N ALA A 724 13.49 -69.97 -12.41
CA ALA A 724 14.69 -69.15 -12.69
C ALA A 724 15.38 -68.36 -11.54
N ASN A 725 15.34 -68.82 -10.28
CA ASN A 725 15.92 -68.13 -9.12
C ASN A 725 17.41 -68.45 -8.91
N LEU A 726 18.25 -67.44 -8.69
CA LEU A 726 19.66 -67.56 -8.28
C LEU A 726 19.83 -67.15 -6.80
N GLY A 727 19.99 -68.14 -5.92
CA GLY A 727 20.06 -68.02 -4.46
C GLY A 727 19.21 -69.09 -3.79
N SER A 728 18.99 -69.04 -2.47
CA SER A 728 18.31 -70.12 -1.72
C SER A 728 17.07 -69.67 -0.95
N GLY A 729 16.07 -70.56 -0.82
CA GLY A 729 14.83 -70.33 -0.09
C GLY A 729 13.84 -69.41 -0.79
N ASN A 730 13.90 -69.30 -2.12
CA ASN A 730 13.07 -68.36 -2.89
C ASN A 730 11.77 -69.00 -3.38
N ALA A 731 10.61 -68.60 -2.85
CA ALA A 731 9.28 -69.03 -3.28
C ALA A 731 8.64 -68.06 -4.30
N GLY A 732 9.20 -67.98 -5.50
CA GLY A 732 8.62 -67.30 -6.67
C GLY A 732 9.50 -67.47 -7.90
N ASN A 733 9.34 -66.66 -8.95
CA ASN A 733 10.13 -66.80 -10.17
C ASN A 733 11.35 -65.84 -10.21
N THR A 734 12.33 -66.04 -11.09
CA THR A 734 13.32 -65.05 -11.57
C THR A 734 14.09 -64.24 -10.51
N ASN A 735 14.19 -64.68 -9.26
CA ASN A 735 14.85 -63.94 -8.18
C ASN A 735 16.38 -64.02 -8.24
N LEU A 736 17.07 -63.03 -7.68
CA LEU A 736 18.52 -62.99 -7.50
C LEU A 736 18.85 -62.55 -6.06
N GLY A 737 19.12 -63.53 -5.20
CA GLY A 737 19.30 -63.39 -3.75
C GLY A 737 18.54 -64.49 -3.01
N SER A 738 18.40 -64.41 -1.69
CA SER A 738 17.88 -65.54 -0.88
C SER A 738 16.66 -65.16 -0.03
N GLY A 739 15.77 -66.12 0.21
CA GLY A 739 14.60 -65.98 1.09
C GLY A 739 13.45 -65.15 0.52
N ASN A 740 13.37 -64.96 -0.80
CA ASN A 740 12.33 -64.14 -1.42
C ASN A 740 11.02 -64.93 -1.67
N THR A 741 9.82 -64.38 -1.44
CA THR A 741 8.53 -65.03 -1.72
C THR A 741 7.71 -64.19 -2.71
N GLY A 742 7.80 -64.51 -4.00
CA GLY A 742 7.34 -63.71 -5.13
C GLY A 742 8.44 -63.57 -6.19
N SER A 743 8.16 -62.89 -7.31
CA SER A 743 8.92 -63.09 -8.55
C SER A 743 9.80 -61.92 -9.01
N THR A 744 10.98 -62.16 -9.56
CA THR A 744 11.87 -61.17 -10.19
C THR A 744 12.45 -60.15 -9.21
N ASN A 745 12.71 -60.56 -7.96
CA ASN A 745 13.34 -59.72 -6.95
C ASN A 745 14.88 -59.81 -7.01
N PHE A 746 15.58 -58.69 -6.94
CA PHE A 746 17.04 -58.59 -6.80
C PHE A 746 17.37 -58.12 -5.38
N GLY A 747 17.92 -59.02 -4.56
CA GLY A 747 18.16 -58.84 -3.13
C GLY A 747 17.54 -59.98 -2.31
N SER A 748 17.48 -59.84 -0.99
CA SER A 748 17.13 -60.96 -0.09
C SER A 748 15.98 -60.63 0.87
N GLY A 749 15.18 -61.65 1.21
CA GLY A 749 14.07 -61.54 2.16
C GLY A 749 12.87 -60.73 1.66
N ASN A 750 12.71 -60.53 0.35
CA ASN A 750 11.58 -59.79 -0.21
C ASN A 750 10.35 -60.68 -0.36
N ILE A 751 9.18 -60.22 0.06
CA ILE A 751 7.87 -60.81 -0.27
C ILE A 751 7.22 -59.92 -1.33
N GLY A 752 6.51 -60.49 -2.30
CA GLY A 752 6.08 -59.79 -3.52
C GLY A 752 7.09 -59.88 -4.67
N ALA A 753 6.82 -59.22 -5.78
CA ALA A 753 7.56 -59.32 -7.05
C ALA A 753 8.35 -58.06 -7.42
N LEU A 754 9.25 -58.12 -8.41
CA LEU A 754 9.95 -57.00 -9.05
C LEU A 754 10.73 -56.05 -8.12
N ASN A 755 11.05 -56.46 -6.89
CA ASN A 755 11.76 -55.60 -5.93
C ASN A 755 13.27 -55.55 -6.21
N LEU A 756 13.87 -54.36 -6.16
CA LEU A 756 15.34 -54.15 -6.20
C LEU A 756 15.80 -53.59 -4.85
N GLY A 757 16.33 -54.49 -4.02
CA GLY A 757 16.73 -54.26 -2.62
C GLY A 757 16.32 -55.43 -1.73
N SER A 758 16.38 -55.26 -0.41
CA SER A 758 16.16 -56.36 0.55
C SER A 758 15.09 -56.04 1.58
N GLY A 759 14.37 -57.08 2.04
CA GLY A 759 13.38 -57.02 3.11
C GLY A 759 12.06 -56.32 2.74
N ASN A 760 11.75 -56.16 1.46
CA ASN A 760 10.48 -55.56 1.02
C ASN A 760 9.30 -56.54 1.19
N HIS A 761 8.06 -56.04 1.25
CA HIS A 761 6.82 -56.83 1.35
C HIS A 761 5.74 -56.19 0.47
N GLY A 762 5.73 -56.53 -0.81
CA GLY A 762 4.89 -55.94 -1.85
C GLY A 762 5.65 -55.91 -3.18
N ASP A 763 5.00 -55.48 -4.25
CA ASP A 763 5.55 -55.57 -5.61
C ASP A 763 6.27 -54.28 -6.06
N ALA A 764 7.29 -54.40 -6.92
CA ALA A 764 7.97 -53.33 -7.65
C ALA A 764 8.61 -52.22 -6.79
N ASN A 765 9.14 -52.55 -5.60
CA ASN A 765 9.85 -51.57 -4.77
C ASN A 765 11.34 -51.46 -5.11
N LEU A 766 11.87 -50.23 -5.14
CA LEU A 766 13.29 -49.92 -5.32
C LEU A 766 13.86 -49.34 -4.01
N GLY A 767 14.50 -50.20 -3.22
CA GLY A 767 15.12 -49.87 -1.93
C GLY A 767 14.89 -50.95 -0.87
N PHE A 768 15.04 -50.59 0.41
CA PHE A 768 15.09 -51.56 1.52
C PHE A 768 13.88 -51.44 2.45
N GLY A 769 13.33 -52.57 2.90
CA GLY A 769 12.36 -52.61 3.99
C GLY A 769 11.01 -51.92 3.73
N ASN A 770 10.58 -51.80 2.47
CA ASN A 770 9.26 -51.23 2.15
C ASN A 770 8.15 -52.27 2.30
N PHE A 771 6.98 -51.87 2.79
CA PHE A 771 5.77 -52.68 2.89
C PHE A 771 4.67 -52.03 2.05
N GLY A 772 4.08 -52.75 1.10
CA GLY A 772 3.27 -52.21 0.01
C GLY A 772 4.04 -52.10 -1.32
N ASN A 773 3.38 -51.62 -2.37
CA ASN A 773 3.83 -51.81 -3.75
C ASN A 773 4.33 -50.50 -4.41
N GLY A 774 5.36 -50.57 -5.25
CA GLY A 774 5.77 -49.50 -6.16
C GLY A 774 6.51 -48.34 -5.49
N ASN A 775 7.15 -48.57 -4.34
CA ASN A 775 7.88 -47.52 -3.62
C ASN A 775 9.31 -47.36 -4.15
N ILE A 776 9.77 -46.13 -4.35
CA ILE A 776 11.16 -45.78 -4.69
C ILE A 776 11.79 -45.07 -3.49
N GLY A 777 12.61 -45.77 -2.74
CA GLY A 777 13.16 -45.37 -1.44
C GLY A 777 13.11 -46.51 -0.43
N SER A 778 13.36 -46.23 0.86
CA SER A 778 13.46 -47.27 1.90
C SER A 778 12.53 -47.01 3.08
N GLY A 779 12.06 -48.07 3.73
CA GLY A 779 11.27 -48.02 4.96
C GLY A 779 9.86 -47.42 4.80
N ASN A 780 9.29 -47.43 3.59
CA ASN A 780 7.92 -46.95 3.38
C ASN A 780 6.88 -48.03 3.78
N HIS A 781 5.75 -47.65 4.36
CA HIS A 781 4.62 -48.51 4.68
C HIS A 781 3.35 -47.99 3.97
N GLY A 782 3.15 -48.44 2.74
CA GLY A 782 2.08 -48.06 1.81
C GLY A 782 2.54 -48.24 0.36
N ALA A 783 1.77 -47.76 -0.61
CA ALA A 783 2.06 -47.99 -2.04
C ALA A 783 2.38 -46.71 -2.82
N GLY A 784 3.30 -46.79 -3.78
CA GLY A 784 3.58 -45.74 -4.76
C GLY A 784 4.32 -44.51 -4.21
N ASN A 785 5.06 -44.63 -3.11
CA ASN A 785 5.81 -43.51 -2.54
C ASN A 785 7.16 -43.31 -3.26
N PHE A 786 7.57 -42.06 -3.46
CA PHE A 786 8.90 -41.68 -3.94
C PHE A 786 9.62 -40.88 -2.86
N GLY A 787 10.59 -41.50 -2.19
CA GLY A 787 11.22 -41.04 -0.96
C GLY A 787 11.20 -42.13 0.11
N SER A 788 11.67 -41.82 1.33
CA SER A 788 11.91 -42.84 2.37
C SER A 788 11.12 -42.57 3.66
N GLY A 789 10.78 -43.62 4.40
CA GLY A 789 10.15 -43.54 5.71
C GLY A 789 8.69 -43.04 5.72
N ASN A 790 7.98 -43.09 4.59
CA ASN A 790 6.58 -42.66 4.53
C ASN A 790 5.64 -43.76 5.06
N THR A 791 4.68 -43.43 5.91
CA THR A 791 3.57 -44.31 6.34
C THR A 791 2.28 -43.82 5.69
N GLY A 792 1.83 -44.51 4.65
CA GLY A 792 0.76 -44.08 3.74
C GLY A 792 1.20 -44.21 2.27
N SER A 793 0.35 -43.81 1.32
CA SER A 793 0.52 -44.12 -0.12
C SER A 793 0.61 -42.88 -1.01
N ARG A 794 1.30 -42.98 -2.16
CA ARG A 794 1.46 -41.94 -3.19
C ARG A 794 2.11 -40.63 -2.69
N ASN A 795 3.00 -40.70 -1.70
CA ASN A 795 3.76 -39.52 -1.26
C ASN A 795 4.98 -39.28 -2.15
N LEU A 796 5.27 -38.02 -2.50
CA LEU A 796 6.49 -37.59 -3.20
C LEU A 796 7.35 -36.75 -2.25
N GLY A 797 8.20 -37.43 -1.49
CA GLY A 797 9.07 -36.90 -0.44
C GLY A 797 9.25 -37.93 0.68
N SER A 798 9.84 -37.53 1.81
CA SER A 798 10.24 -38.46 2.88
C SER A 798 9.59 -38.17 4.23
N GLY A 799 9.40 -39.21 5.04
CA GLY A 799 8.92 -39.10 6.42
C GLY A 799 7.47 -38.64 6.57
N ASN A 800 6.63 -38.75 5.52
CA ASN A 800 5.22 -38.38 5.62
C ASN A 800 4.40 -39.48 6.31
N ALA A 801 3.51 -39.11 7.22
CA ALA A 801 2.58 -40.00 7.93
C ALA A 801 1.14 -39.73 7.46
N GLY A 802 0.84 -40.19 6.25
CA GLY A 802 -0.43 -40.06 5.54
C GLY A 802 -0.22 -40.31 4.05
N SER A 803 -1.23 -40.09 3.23
CA SER A 803 -1.19 -40.36 1.77
C SER A 803 -1.17 -39.09 0.93
N THR A 804 -0.79 -39.21 -0.35
CA THR A 804 -0.87 -38.18 -1.40
C THR A 804 -0.15 -36.87 -1.09
N ASN A 805 0.81 -36.85 -0.15
CA ASN A 805 1.57 -35.64 0.17
C ASN A 805 2.70 -35.39 -0.84
N PHE A 806 2.90 -34.12 -1.21
CA PHE A 806 4.07 -33.66 -1.97
C PHE A 806 4.99 -32.88 -1.01
N GLY A 807 6.26 -33.25 -0.93
CA GLY A 807 7.19 -32.77 0.09
C GLY A 807 7.31 -33.72 1.28
N SER A 808 7.88 -33.28 2.40
CA SER A 808 8.43 -34.15 3.45
C SER A 808 7.98 -33.80 4.87
N GLY A 809 7.84 -34.82 5.71
CA GLY A 809 7.49 -34.68 7.13
C GLY A 809 6.03 -34.31 7.43
N ASN A 810 5.12 -34.39 6.45
CA ASN A 810 3.71 -34.06 6.66
C ASN A 810 2.97 -35.19 7.39
N HIS A 811 2.06 -34.87 8.30
CA HIS A 811 1.25 -35.83 9.07
C HIS A 811 -0.23 -35.63 8.78
N GLY A 812 -0.84 -36.55 8.02
CA GLY A 812 -2.14 -36.38 7.36
C GLY A 812 -2.01 -36.41 5.83
N ASN A 813 -3.09 -36.14 5.10
CA ASN A 813 -3.19 -36.48 3.67
C ASN A 813 -3.20 -35.25 2.75
N SER A 814 -2.71 -35.43 1.51
CA SER A 814 -2.80 -34.45 0.42
C SER A 814 -2.17 -33.08 0.72
N ASN A 815 -1.20 -33.01 1.63
CA ASN A 815 -0.46 -31.77 1.91
C ASN A 815 0.62 -31.53 0.84
N VAL A 816 0.84 -30.27 0.48
CA VAL A 816 1.86 -29.83 -0.49
C VAL A 816 2.82 -28.88 0.20
N GLY A 817 4.00 -29.40 0.58
CA GLY A 817 5.07 -28.68 1.25
C GLY A 817 5.69 -29.50 2.39
N LEU A 818 6.13 -28.84 3.46
CA LEU A 818 6.95 -29.49 4.50
C LEU A 818 6.29 -29.40 5.89
N GLY A 819 6.30 -30.50 6.64
CA GLY A 819 5.99 -30.48 8.07
C GLY A 819 4.55 -30.11 8.46
N ASN A 820 3.58 -30.18 7.54
CA ASN A 820 2.19 -29.84 7.86
C ASN A 820 1.50 -30.98 8.63
N PHE A 821 0.75 -30.65 9.68
CA PHE A 821 -0.10 -31.57 10.45
C PHE A 821 -1.57 -31.30 10.11
N GLY A 822 -2.30 -32.33 9.68
CA GLY A 822 -3.67 -32.24 9.15
C GLY A 822 -3.72 -32.54 7.63
N ASN A 823 -4.80 -32.15 6.96
CA ASN A 823 -5.06 -32.55 5.56
C ASN A 823 -5.16 -31.36 4.61
N ASN A 824 -4.82 -31.57 3.33
CA ASN A 824 -4.95 -30.61 2.22
C ASN A 824 -4.21 -29.27 2.43
N ASN A 825 -3.20 -29.19 3.28
CA ASN A 825 -2.47 -27.94 3.52
C ASN A 825 -1.46 -27.65 2.39
N LEU A 826 -1.36 -26.40 1.95
CA LEU A 826 -0.36 -25.91 0.99
C LEU A 826 0.60 -24.94 1.69
N GLY A 827 1.87 -25.33 1.79
CA GLY A 827 2.94 -24.52 2.41
C GLY A 827 3.70 -25.27 3.52
N LEU A 828 4.17 -24.56 4.55
CA LEU A 828 5.13 -25.11 5.52
C LEU A 828 4.58 -25.06 6.95
N GLY A 829 4.65 -26.17 7.69
CA GLY A 829 4.46 -26.22 9.14
C GLY A 829 3.06 -25.86 9.66
N ASN A 830 2.02 -25.92 8.82
CA ASN A 830 0.65 -25.61 9.25
C ASN A 830 0.07 -26.75 10.11
N ASN A 831 -0.77 -26.42 11.09
CA ASN A 831 -1.35 -27.33 12.07
C ASN A 831 -2.89 -27.19 12.09
N GLY A 832 -3.56 -28.06 11.34
CA GLY A 832 -4.98 -28.03 10.99
C GLY A 832 -5.17 -28.44 9.53
N SER A 833 -6.35 -28.25 8.94
CA SER A 833 -6.67 -28.70 7.59
C SER A 833 -7.08 -27.56 6.64
N ASN A 834 -6.86 -27.79 5.34
CA ASN A 834 -7.15 -26.88 4.22
C ASN A 834 -6.42 -25.50 4.31
N ASN A 835 -5.31 -25.41 5.05
CA ASN A 835 -4.59 -24.15 5.22
C ASN A 835 -3.66 -23.85 4.04
N ILE A 836 -3.54 -22.58 3.65
CA ILE A 836 -2.63 -22.12 2.58
C ILE A 836 -1.66 -21.08 3.17
N GLY A 837 -0.46 -21.51 3.57
CA GLY A 837 0.46 -20.61 4.24
C GLY A 837 1.63 -21.23 5.02
N PHE A 838 2.13 -20.48 5.99
CA PHE A 838 3.34 -20.80 6.75
C PHE A 838 3.08 -20.76 8.26
N GLY A 839 3.12 -21.91 8.93
CA GLY A 839 3.00 -22.01 10.39
C GLY A 839 1.61 -21.75 10.98
N LEU A 840 0.56 -21.75 10.15
CA LEU A 840 -0.83 -21.50 10.57
C LEU A 840 -1.28 -22.53 11.62
N THR A 841 -2.15 -22.15 12.55
CA THR A 841 -2.77 -23.08 13.52
C THR A 841 -4.26 -22.81 13.60
N GLY A 842 -5.06 -23.80 13.21
CA GLY A 842 -6.50 -23.68 12.91
C GLY A 842 -6.84 -24.28 11.56
N ASP A 843 -8.12 -24.27 11.18
CA ASP A 843 -8.61 -24.86 9.92
C ASP A 843 -9.07 -23.77 8.92
N ASN A 844 -8.80 -24.02 7.63
CA ASN A 844 -9.18 -23.20 6.46
C ASN A 844 -8.55 -21.79 6.42
N LEU A 845 -7.39 -21.60 7.05
CA LEU A 845 -6.68 -20.33 7.14
C LEU A 845 -5.79 -20.07 5.92
N VAL A 846 -5.50 -18.79 5.65
CA VAL A 846 -4.53 -18.35 4.64
C VAL A 846 -3.51 -17.39 5.26
N GLY A 847 -2.24 -17.45 4.86
CA GLY A 847 -1.22 -16.46 5.26
C GLY A 847 -0.05 -17.02 6.08
N ILE A 848 0.25 -16.42 7.23
CA ILE A 848 1.41 -16.76 8.09
C ILE A 848 0.95 -16.82 9.54
N GLY A 849 1.21 -17.93 10.26
CA GLY A 849 0.55 -18.24 11.54
C GLY A 849 0.88 -17.37 12.73
N ALA A 850 2.02 -16.67 12.72
CA ALA A 850 2.28 -15.60 13.69
C ALA A 850 1.35 -14.37 13.51
N LEU A 851 0.63 -14.33 12.39
CA LEU A 851 -0.19 -13.23 11.90
C LEU A 851 -1.55 -13.72 11.33
N ASN A 852 -1.96 -14.97 11.55
CA ASN A 852 -3.35 -15.40 11.31
C ASN A 852 -3.68 -16.61 12.21
N SER A 853 -4.54 -16.41 13.20
CA SER A 853 -4.85 -17.41 14.24
C SER A 853 -6.31 -17.37 14.68
N GLY A 854 -6.85 -18.53 15.06
CA GLY A 854 -8.28 -18.79 15.20
C GLY A 854 -8.80 -19.69 14.09
N ALA A 855 -10.12 -19.79 13.90
CA ALA A 855 -10.76 -20.62 12.89
C ALA A 855 -11.52 -19.77 11.85
N GLY A 856 -11.46 -20.15 10.57
CA GLY A 856 -12.29 -19.53 9.52
C GLY A 856 -11.89 -18.12 9.07
N ASN A 857 -10.73 -17.59 9.51
CA ASN A 857 -10.25 -16.27 9.09
C ASN A 857 -9.83 -16.23 7.60
N LEU A 858 -10.40 -15.30 6.84
CA LEU A 858 -10.11 -15.07 5.43
C LEU A 858 -9.33 -13.78 5.23
N GLY A 859 -8.00 -13.88 5.08
CA GLY A 859 -7.12 -12.76 4.81
C GLY A 859 -5.75 -12.90 5.48
N PHE A 860 -5.24 -11.83 6.09
CA PHE A 860 -3.92 -11.80 6.72
C PHE A 860 -3.85 -10.75 7.84
N GLY A 861 -3.28 -11.11 8.98
CA GLY A 861 -3.21 -10.28 10.19
C GLY A 861 -4.25 -10.63 11.27
N ASN A 862 -5.20 -11.53 10.99
CA ASN A 862 -6.41 -11.69 11.82
C ASN A 862 -6.19 -12.60 13.05
N THR A 863 -6.78 -12.26 14.21
CA THR A 863 -6.64 -13.03 15.46
C THR A 863 -7.96 -13.18 16.21
N GLY A 864 -8.51 -14.40 16.27
CA GLY A 864 -9.90 -14.69 16.66
C GLY A 864 -10.62 -15.41 15.51
N ASP A 865 -11.92 -15.66 15.60
CA ASP A 865 -12.64 -16.54 14.68
C ASP A 865 -13.46 -15.77 13.62
N ASN A 866 -13.58 -16.34 12.42
CA ASN A 866 -14.43 -15.89 11.30
C ASN A 866 -14.17 -14.45 10.77
N ASN A 867 -12.97 -13.90 10.98
CA ASN A 867 -12.62 -12.55 10.52
C ASN A 867 -12.27 -12.50 9.02
N ILE A 868 -12.80 -11.51 8.30
CA ILE A 868 -12.61 -11.31 6.86
C ILE A 868 -11.86 -10.01 6.61
N GLY A 869 -10.82 -10.05 5.78
CA GLY A 869 -9.95 -8.90 5.48
C GLY A 869 -8.65 -8.93 6.29
N LEU A 870 -8.10 -7.78 6.68
CA LEU A 870 -6.73 -7.70 7.23
C LEU A 870 -6.66 -7.17 8.66
N PHE A 871 -5.75 -7.74 9.47
CA PHE A 871 -5.37 -7.25 10.80
C PHE A 871 -6.52 -7.08 11.82
N ASN A 872 -7.63 -7.82 11.69
CA ASN A 872 -8.76 -7.74 12.62
C ASN A 872 -8.57 -8.65 13.85
N SER A 873 -9.03 -8.22 15.03
CA SER A 873 -8.92 -8.97 16.30
C SER A 873 -10.27 -9.16 16.98
N GLY A 874 -10.50 -10.28 17.67
CA GLY A 874 -11.83 -10.68 18.13
C GLY A 874 -12.58 -11.46 17.05
N ASP A 875 -13.90 -11.60 17.14
CA ASP A 875 -14.63 -12.56 16.30
C ASP A 875 -15.57 -11.89 15.27
N ASN A 876 -15.73 -12.51 14.09
CA ASN A 876 -16.68 -12.14 13.03
C ASN A 876 -16.50 -10.74 12.39
N ASN A 877 -15.35 -10.08 12.56
CA ASN A 877 -15.12 -8.76 11.96
C ASN A 877 -14.92 -8.83 10.44
N VAL A 878 -15.33 -7.78 9.73
CA VAL A 878 -15.19 -7.68 8.27
C VAL A 878 -14.57 -6.33 7.88
N GLY A 879 -13.37 -6.38 7.31
CA GLY A 879 -12.65 -5.23 6.78
C GLY A 879 -11.21 -5.17 7.28
N PHE A 880 -10.78 -4.04 7.82
CA PHE A 880 -9.37 -3.78 8.12
C PHE A 880 -9.17 -3.27 9.55
N PHE A 881 -8.23 -3.84 10.30
CA PHE A 881 -7.78 -3.35 11.62
C PHE A 881 -8.87 -3.26 12.72
N ASN A 882 -10.04 -3.87 12.56
CA ASN A 882 -11.10 -3.81 13.58
C ASN A 882 -10.75 -4.66 14.82
N SER A 883 -11.34 -4.36 15.98
CA SER A 883 -11.06 -5.05 17.25
C SER A 883 -12.33 -5.26 18.08
N GLY A 884 -12.52 -6.43 18.70
CA GLY A 884 -13.80 -6.81 19.34
C GLY A 884 -14.69 -7.59 18.37
N ASP A 885 -16.00 -7.62 18.56
CA ASP A 885 -16.85 -8.61 17.87
C ASP A 885 -17.80 -8.01 16.81
N GLY A 886 -17.79 -8.57 15.60
CA GLY A 886 -18.81 -8.33 14.57
C GLY A 886 -18.79 -6.96 13.89
N ASN A 887 -17.69 -6.21 13.93
CA ASN A 887 -17.59 -4.89 13.30
C ASN A 887 -17.45 -4.99 11.77
N PHE A 888 -17.95 -3.98 11.03
CA PHE A 888 -17.78 -3.88 9.57
C PHE A 888 -17.18 -2.53 9.13
N GLY A 889 -16.01 -2.55 8.50
CA GLY A 889 -15.32 -1.35 8.00
C GLY A 889 -13.85 -1.30 8.40
N LEU A 890 -13.37 -0.14 8.84
CA LEU A 890 -11.96 0.10 9.14
C LEU A 890 -11.72 0.61 10.57
N ALA A 891 -10.89 -0.13 11.31
CA ALA A 891 -10.39 0.17 12.65
C ALA A 891 -11.45 0.62 13.66
N ASN A 892 -12.63 0.01 13.62
CA ASN A 892 -13.62 0.12 14.69
C ASN A 892 -13.20 -0.77 15.88
N SER A 893 -13.64 -0.44 17.09
CA SER A 893 -13.29 -1.16 18.32
C SER A 893 -14.51 -1.40 19.24
N GLY A 894 -14.60 -2.59 19.84
CA GLY A 894 -15.79 -3.04 20.56
C GLY A 894 -16.72 -3.82 19.64
N ASP A 895 -18.04 -3.65 19.76
CA ASP A 895 -19.01 -4.64 19.27
C ASP A 895 -19.99 -4.09 18.22
N THR A 896 -20.09 -4.76 17.07
CA THR A 896 -21.10 -4.52 16.01
C THR A 896 -21.13 -3.10 15.44
N ASN A 897 -20.02 -2.36 15.49
CA ASN A 897 -19.93 -1.02 14.90
C ASN A 897 -19.75 -1.08 13.38
N THR A 898 -20.05 0.01 12.68
CA THR A 898 -19.84 0.12 11.22
C THR A 898 -19.23 1.44 10.79
N GLY A 899 -18.40 1.40 9.74
CA GLY A 899 -17.75 2.58 9.16
C GLY A 899 -16.29 2.68 9.60
N LEU A 900 -15.87 3.88 10.02
CA LEU A 900 -14.46 4.20 10.28
C LEU A 900 -14.25 4.63 11.74
N TRP A 901 -13.30 4.01 12.45
CA TRP A 901 -12.79 4.45 13.76
C TRP A 901 -13.82 4.57 14.91
N ASN A 902 -14.97 3.91 14.84
CA ASN A 902 -15.95 3.95 15.93
C ASN A 902 -15.51 3.05 17.10
N ALA A 903 -15.80 3.45 18.34
CA ALA A 903 -15.41 2.75 19.57
C ALA A 903 -16.63 2.49 20.47
N GLY A 904 -16.74 1.32 21.09
CA GLY A 904 -17.87 0.92 21.94
C GLY A 904 -18.82 -0.03 21.20
N SER A 905 -20.14 0.15 21.26
CA SER A 905 -21.09 -0.79 20.64
C SER A 905 -22.12 -0.16 19.70
N THR A 906 -22.47 -0.87 18.62
CA THR A 906 -23.58 -0.53 17.70
C THR A 906 -23.51 0.87 17.05
N ASN A 907 -22.36 1.55 17.12
CA ASN A 907 -22.19 2.90 16.57
C ASN A 907 -21.97 2.84 15.06
N THR A 908 -22.30 3.90 14.33
CA THR A 908 -21.95 4.00 12.92
C THR A 908 -21.66 5.41 12.42
N GLY A 909 -20.67 5.44 11.52
CA GLY A 909 -20.31 6.58 10.69
C GLY A 909 -18.81 6.74 10.80
N PHE A 910 -18.38 7.76 11.54
CA PHE A 910 -16.98 8.12 11.66
C PHE A 910 -16.64 8.49 13.10
N GLY A 911 -15.72 7.76 13.75
CA GLY A 911 -15.08 8.20 15.00
C GLY A 911 -16.01 8.39 16.22
N ASN A 912 -17.20 7.77 16.24
CA ASN A 912 -18.10 7.88 17.40
C ASN A 912 -17.63 6.97 18.54
N ALA A 913 -17.81 7.37 19.80
CA ALA A 913 -17.26 6.68 20.97
C ALA A 913 -18.31 6.48 22.09
N GLY A 914 -18.94 5.30 22.13
CA GLY A 914 -19.94 4.95 23.15
C GLY A 914 -20.93 3.89 22.67
N SER A 915 -22.25 4.12 22.73
CA SER A 915 -23.26 3.13 22.38
C SER A 915 -24.41 3.68 21.52
N ALA A 916 -24.60 3.08 20.35
CA ALA A 916 -25.64 3.39 19.36
C ALA A 916 -25.62 4.84 18.82
N ASP A 917 -24.45 5.49 18.84
CA ASP A 917 -24.22 6.79 18.19
C ASP A 917 -24.27 6.66 16.65
N PHE A 918 -24.98 7.58 16.00
CA PHE A 918 -25.27 7.61 14.57
C PHE A 918 -24.77 8.93 13.97
N GLY A 919 -23.52 8.96 13.46
CA GLY A 919 -22.96 10.17 12.86
C GLY A 919 -21.42 10.28 12.81
N PHE A 920 -20.90 11.47 13.10
CA PHE A 920 -19.47 11.82 13.04
C PHE A 920 -18.99 12.35 14.41
N GLY A 921 -18.05 11.66 15.05
CA GLY A 921 -17.30 12.15 16.22
C GLY A 921 -18.14 12.35 17.49
N ASN A 922 -19.30 11.71 17.61
CA ASN A 922 -20.10 11.77 18.83
C ASN A 922 -19.44 10.95 19.97
N ALA A 923 -19.79 11.25 21.22
CA ALA A 923 -19.26 10.55 22.37
C ALA A 923 -20.34 10.32 23.45
N GLY A 924 -20.73 9.07 23.65
CA GLY A 924 -21.69 8.64 24.66
C GLY A 924 -22.80 7.76 24.07
N ASP A 925 -24.06 8.02 24.40
CA ASP A 925 -25.17 7.09 24.15
C ASP A 925 -26.21 7.69 23.18
N ARG A 926 -26.46 7.05 22.03
CA ARG A 926 -27.59 7.35 21.11
C ARG A 926 -27.59 8.76 20.52
N ASN A 927 -26.44 9.40 20.42
CA ASN A 927 -26.30 10.72 19.80
C ASN A 927 -26.40 10.63 18.28
N MET A 928 -26.88 11.69 17.64
CA MET A 928 -27.25 11.71 16.23
C MET A 928 -26.74 13.00 15.56
N GLY A 929 -25.71 12.89 14.71
CA GLY A 929 -25.13 14.05 14.01
C GLY A 929 -23.61 14.22 14.21
N PHE A 930 -23.14 15.44 14.49
CA PHE A 930 -21.72 15.80 14.48
C PHE A 930 -21.20 16.27 15.85
N GLY A 931 -20.25 15.55 16.45
CA GLY A 931 -19.48 16.03 17.60
C GLY A 931 -20.28 16.22 18.90
N ASN A 932 -21.41 15.53 19.08
CA ASN A 932 -22.22 15.66 20.29
C ASN A 932 -21.67 14.77 21.43
N ALA A 933 -21.72 15.26 22.67
CA ALA A 933 -21.23 14.56 23.85
C ALA A 933 -22.33 14.32 24.89
N GLY A 934 -22.41 13.12 25.44
CA GLY A 934 -23.41 12.69 26.43
C GLY A 934 -24.47 11.77 25.83
N ALA A 935 -25.76 12.03 26.02
CA ALA A 935 -26.82 11.06 25.68
C ALA A 935 -27.99 11.63 24.87
N ALA A 936 -28.37 10.94 23.79
CA ALA A 936 -29.55 11.21 22.97
C ALA A 936 -29.63 12.65 22.39
N ASN A 937 -28.48 13.29 22.15
CA ASN A 937 -28.41 14.60 21.52
C ASN A 937 -28.52 14.50 20.00
N MET A 938 -29.08 15.52 19.34
CA MET A 938 -29.34 15.57 17.91
C MET A 938 -28.82 16.87 17.29
N GLY A 939 -28.07 16.79 16.19
CA GLY A 939 -27.49 17.96 15.51
C GLY A 939 -25.98 18.06 15.72
N ALA A 940 -25.46 19.22 16.11
CA ALA A 940 -24.02 19.53 16.06
C ALA A 940 -23.44 20.09 17.37
N GLY A 941 -22.40 19.47 17.93
CA GLY A 941 -21.60 20.04 19.02
C GLY A 941 -22.34 20.21 20.36
N ASN A 942 -23.46 19.52 20.56
CA ASN A 942 -24.22 19.59 21.81
C ASN A 942 -23.51 18.81 22.93
N SER A 943 -23.73 19.19 24.18
CA SER A 943 -23.17 18.52 25.36
C SER A 943 -24.24 18.31 26.46
N GLY A 944 -24.25 17.14 27.09
CA GLY A 944 -25.26 16.79 28.10
C GLY A 944 -26.30 15.80 27.54
N SER A 945 -27.60 16.07 27.60
CA SER A 945 -28.60 15.07 27.17
C SER A 945 -29.88 15.58 26.55
N TYR A 946 -30.39 14.86 25.54
CA TYR A 946 -31.66 15.16 24.83
C TYR A 946 -31.73 16.55 24.19
N ASN A 947 -30.58 17.17 23.88
CA ASN A 947 -30.53 18.46 23.20
C ASN A 947 -30.75 18.29 21.68
N THR A 948 -31.38 19.27 21.02
CA THR A 948 -31.55 19.29 19.56
C THR A 948 -31.10 20.63 18.95
N GLY A 949 -30.41 20.59 17.80
CA GLY A 949 -29.82 21.77 17.15
C GLY A 949 -28.30 21.85 17.37
N SER A 950 -27.75 23.05 17.63
CA SER A 950 -26.29 23.26 17.63
C SER A 950 -25.73 23.83 18.94
N PHE A 951 -24.55 23.38 19.37
CA PHE A 951 -23.76 23.96 20.46
C PHE A 951 -24.50 24.16 21.80
N ASN A 952 -25.54 23.37 22.07
CA ASN A 952 -26.24 23.44 23.36
C ASN A 952 -25.44 22.73 24.46
N SER A 953 -25.61 23.13 25.72
CA SER A 953 -25.00 22.49 26.89
C SER A 953 -26.01 22.33 28.02
N GLY A 954 -26.08 21.16 28.64
CA GLY A 954 -27.10 20.80 29.64
C GLY A 954 -28.12 19.81 29.08
N THR A 955 -29.39 19.89 29.48
CA THR A 955 -30.42 18.90 29.09
C THR A 955 -31.64 19.50 28.40
N LEU A 956 -32.25 18.75 27.47
CA LEU A 956 -33.53 19.08 26.82
C LEU A 956 -33.59 20.46 26.12
N ASN A 957 -32.45 21.00 25.68
CA ASN A 957 -32.42 22.25 24.91
C ASN A 957 -32.83 22.04 23.45
N THR A 958 -33.39 23.05 22.79
CA THR A 958 -33.78 23.02 21.38
C THR A 958 -33.42 24.33 20.67
N GLY A 959 -32.60 24.26 19.62
CA GLY A 959 -32.08 25.44 18.91
C GLY A 959 -30.56 25.54 19.00
N ASP A 960 -30.01 26.74 19.08
CA ASP A 960 -28.57 26.96 18.92
C ASP A 960 -27.94 27.75 20.09
N PHE A 961 -26.78 27.33 20.57
CA PHE A 961 -25.94 27.98 21.59
C PHE A 961 -26.57 28.15 22.99
N ASN A 962 -27.53 27.31 23.41
CA ASN A 962 -28.14 27.41 24.73
C ASN A 962 -27.31 26.71 25.84
N GLY A 963 -27.35 27.19 27.08
CA GLY A 963 -26.55 26.64 28.19
C GLY A 963 -27.28 26.57 29.52
N GLY A 964 -27.56 25.36 29.98
CA GLY A 964 -28.46 25.02 31.10
C GLY A 964 -29.52 24.02 30.64
N ASP A 965 -30.61 23.86 31.38
CA ASP A 965 -31.62 22.84 31.11
C ASP A 965 -32.92 23.43 30.52
N HIS A 966 -33.58 22.73 29.60
CA HIS A 966 -34.92 23.00 29.04
C HIS A 966 -35.07 24.33 28.24
N ASN A 967 -34.02 24.87 27.65
CA ASN A 967 -34.10 26.11 26.87
C ASN A 967 -34.55 25.91 25.41
N THR A 968 -35.27 26.86 24.82
CA THR A 968 -35.65 26.82 23.39
C THR A 968 -35.33 28.12 22.65
N GLY A 969 -34.47 28.07 21.63
CA GLY A 969 -34.14 29.20 20.75
C GLY A 969 -32.65 29.44 20.61
N TRP A 970 -32.20 30.70 20.71
CA TRP A 970 -30.82 31.10 20.40
C TRP A 970 -30.08 31.73 21.59
N GLY A 971 -28.95 31.16 22.00
CA GLY A 971 -28.00 31.83 22.91
C GLY A 971 -28.52 32.08 24.32
N ASN A 972 -29.45 31.28 24.83
CA ASN A 972 -30.01 31.44 26.17
C ASN A 972 -29.14 30.74 27.24
N SER A 973 -28.92 31.37 28.39
CA SER A 973 -28.21 30.77 29.53
C SER A 973 -29.08 30.66 30.79
N GLY A 974 -28.78 29.66 31.63
CA GLY A 974 -29.64 29.25 32.74
C GLY A 974 -30.72 28.26 32.28
N ASN A 975 -31.78 28.10 33.07
CA ASN A 975 -32.77 27.05 32.86
C ASN A 975 -34.09 27.58 32.28
N THR A 976 -34.82 26.74 31.53
CA THR A 976 -36.21 26.91 31.10
C THR A 976 -36.51 28.23 30.36
N ASN A 977 -35.56 28.71 29.55
CA ASN A 977 -35.74 29.91 28.73
C ASN A 977 -36.44 29.61 27.40
N THR A 978 -36.99 30.65 26.77
CA THR A 978 -37.48 30.57 25.38
C THR A 978 -37.20 31.88 24.65
N GLY A 979 -36.79 31.82 23.39
CA GLY A 979 -36.47 32.97 22.55
C GLY A 979 -34.96 33.18 22.40
N GLY A 980 -34.47 34.42 22.53
CA GLY A 980 -33.09 34.77 22.17
C GLY A 980 -32.35 35.53 23.27
N ILE A 981 -31.07 35.19 23.50
CA ILE A 981 -30.14 35.92 24.38
C ILE A 981 -30.70 36.16 25.80
N ASN A 982 -31.44 35.19 26.36
CA ASN A 982 -31.89 35.28 27.75
C ASN A 982 -30.82 34.75 28.73
N SER A 983 -30.90 35.14 30.01
CA SER A 983 -29.98 34.75 31.07
C SER A 983 -30.71 34.65 32.41
N GLY A 984 -31.07 33.44 32.83
CA GLY A 984 -31.75 33.16 34.10
C GLY A 984 -32.45 31.80 34.14
N ASP A 985 -33.12 31.50 35.26
CA ASP A 985 -33.84 30.24 35.51
C ASP A 985 -35.30 30.19 35.00
N LEU A 986 -35.84 31.30 34.45
CA LEU A 986 -37.12 31.29 33.73
C LEU A 986 -37.37 32.56 32.87
N ASN A 987 -38.12 32.36 31.77
CA ASN A 987 -38.74 33.32 30.82
C ASN A 987 -37.88 33.86 29.66
N THR A 988 -38.11 33.47 28.39
CA THR A 988 -39.34 33.58 27.54
C THR A 988 -39.50 34.94 26.83
N GLY A 989 -38.42 35.46 26.25
CA GLY A 989 -38.40 36.71 25.48
C GLY A 989 -37.17 36.81 24.56
N PHE A 990 -36.84 38.03 24.12
CA PHE A 990 -35.56 38.31 23.46
C PHE A 990 -34.80 39.33 24.32
N GLY A 991 -33.69 38.90 24.95
CA GLY A 991 -32.82 39.76 25.77
C GLY A 991 -33.23 39.92 27.25
N SER A 992 -33.90 38.95 27.86
CA SER A 992 -34.25 38.98 29.29
C SER A 992 -33.13 38.42 30.17
N SER A 993 -32.61 39.20 31.12
CA SER A 993 -31.50 38.79 32.03
C SER A 993 -31.92 38.74 33.50
N ALA A 994 -33.12 38.26 33.81
CA ALA A 994 -33.66 38.23 35.16
C ALA A 994 -34.56 37.01 35.39
N ASP A 995 -34.36 36.31 36.50
CA ASP A 995 -35.11 35.11 36.89
C ASP A 995 -36.58 35.45 37.16
N GLN A 996 -37.49 35.02 36.26
CA GLN A 996 -38.89 35.37 36.37
C GLN A 996 -39.70 34.24 36.99
N ALA A 997 -39.80 34.22 38.32
CA ALA A 997 -40.65 33.27 39.07
C ALA A 997 -42.16 33.51 38.83
N VAL A 998 -42.63 33.20 37.61
CA VAL A 998 -43.99 33.32 37.06
C VAL A 998 -44.75 34.59 37.42
N THR A 999 -44.57 35.66 36.63
CA THR A 999 -45.59 36.69 36.32
C THR A 999 -45.02 37.68 35.28
N ASN A 1000 -45.14 37.34 33.99
CA ASN A 1000 -44.32 37.90 32.90
C ASN A 1000 -44.22 39.43 32.90
N SER A 1001 -43.00 39.99 33.07
CA SER A 1001 -42.76 41.42 32.87
C SER A 1001 -42.40 41.73 31.43
N GLY A 1002 -43.10 42.62 30.74
CA GLY A 1002 -42.71 42.98 29.37
C GLY A 1002 -43.65 43.97 28.67
N PHE A 1003 -43.74 43.84 27.35
CA PHE A 1003 -44.66 44.61 26.51
C PHE A 1003 -45.60 43.62 25.80
N GLY A 1004 -46.89 43.61 26.14
CA GLY A 1004 -47.92 42.86 25.40
C GLY A 1004 -48.18 41.41 25.82
N ASN A 1005 -47.81 40.99 27.04
CA ASN A 1005 -48.09 39.61 27.51
C ASN A 1005 -49.59 39.32 27.59
N ASN A 1006 -50.03 38.07 27.42
CA ASN A 1006 -51.43 37.67 27.57
C ASN A 1006 -51.59 36.55 28.61
N GLY A 1007 -52.34 36.79 29.68
CA GLY A 1007 -52.54 35.82 30.77
C GLY A 1007 -52.88 36.46 32.12
N SER A 1008 -52.76 35.72 33.22
CA SER A 1008 -53.07 36.22 34.56
C SER A 1008 -51.82 36.62 35.36
N GLY A 1009 -51.71 37.89 35.76
CA GLY A 1009 -50.75 38.40 36.75
C GLY A 1009 -49.50 39.09 36.19
N ASN A 1010 -49.39 39.21 34.86
CA ASN A 1010 -48.25 39.82 34.15
C ASN A 1010 -47.91 41.24 34.65
N SER A 1011 -46.70 41.73 34.40
CA SER A 1011 -46.27 43.10 34.72
C SER A 1011 -45.75 43.87 33.48
N GLY A 1012 -45.58 45.19 33.59
CA GLY A 1012 -45.08 46.02 32.49
C GLY A 1012 -46.19 46.64 31.63
N PHE A 1013 -46.00 46.70 30.31
CA PHE A 1013 -46.81 47.52 29.40
C PHE A 1013 -47.76 46.67 28.52
N ASN A 1014 -48.95 47.19 28.20
CA ASN A 1014 -49.92 46.65 27.22
C ASN A 1014 -50.38 45.19 27.45
N ASN A 1015 -50.33 44.64 28.67
CA ASN A 1015 -50.59 43.21 28.91
C ASN A 1015 -52.09 42.84 28.92
N THR A 1016 -52.50 41.84 28.14
CA THR A 1016 -53.87 41.30 28.13
C THR A 1016 -54.12 40.23 29.21
N GLY A 1017 -55.38 40.03 29.63
CA GLY A 1017 -55.78 38.90 30.49
C GLY A 1017 -56.38 39.29 31.85
N ASP A 1018 -55.81 38.82 32.96
CA ASP A 1018 -56.35 38.99 34.34
C ASP A 1018 -55.23 39.36 35.34
N THR A 1019 -55.54 39.88 36.54
CA THR A 1019 -54.57 40.24 37.63
C THR A 1019 -53.32 41.10 37.28
N ASN A 1020 -53.08 41.48 36.03
CA ASN A 1020 -51.85 42.14 35.55
C ASN A 1020 -51.56 43.50 36.22
N SER A 1021 -50.28 43.84 36.38
CA SER A 1021 -49.76 45.11 36.90
C SER A 1021 -49.04 45.93 35.81
N GLY A 1022 -48.88 47.24 35.99
CA GLY A 1022 -48.10 48.10 35.09
C GLY A 1022 -48.91 49.13 34.31
N PHE A 1023 -48.82 49.17 32.98
CA PHE A 1023 -49.26 50.31 32.16
C PHE A 1023 -50.04 49.84 30.92
N HIS A 1024 -51.28 50.31 30.68
CA HIS A 1024 -52.11 49.99 29.51
C HIS A 1024 -52.58 48.50 29.37
N ASN A 1025 -52.64 47.74 30.45
CA ASN A 1025 -53.09 46.33 30.44
C ASN A 1025 -54.58 46.18 30.08
N ALA A 1026 -54.99 45.18 29.30
CA ALA A 1026 -56.36 45.04 28.77
C ALA A 1026 -57.05 43.70 29.14
N ASN A 1027 -58.11 43.76 29.95
CA ASN A 1027 -58.73 42.58 30.53
C ASN A 1027 -59.63 41.80 29.55
N THR A 1028 -59.71 40.47 29.74
CA THR A 1028 -60.52 39.56 28.89
C THR A 1028 -61.59 38.76 29.66
N SER A 1029 -61.79 39.05 30.95
CA SER A 1029 -62.48 38.19 31.92
C SER A 1029 -63.68 38.88 32.57
N ALA A 1030 -64.72 38.13 32.90
CA ALA A 1030 -66.03 38.69 33.23
C ALA A 1030 -66.32 38.86 34.73
N LEU A 1031 -65.48 38.34 35.64
CA LEU A 1031 -65.85 38.26 37.06
C LEU A 1031 -64.65 38.26 38.03
N PHE A 1032 -64.60 39.24 38.94
CA PHE A 1032 -63.73 39.32 40.12
C PHE A 1032 -62.20 39.14 39.92
N SER A 1033 -61.63 39.72 38.86
CA SER A 1033 -60.18 39.83 38.66
C SER A 1033 -59.80 41.15 37.96
N GLY A 1034 -58.72 41.81 38.37
CA GLY A 1034 -58.44 43.21 37.99
C GLY A 1034 -56.97 43.64 38.11
N HIS A 1035 -56.63 44.76 37.44
CA HIS A 1035 -55.26 45.14 37.09
C HIS A 1035 -54.67 46.31 37.88
N SER A 1036 -53.43 46.23 38.35
CA SER A 1036 -52.77 47.36 39.05
C SER A 1036 -51.94 48.28 38.12
N GLY A 1037 -51.76 49.54 38.50
CA GLY A 1037 -50.96 50.53 37.74
C GLY A 1037 -51.77 51.48 36.85
N LEU A 1038 -51.22 51.95 35.73
CA LEU A 1038 -51.75 53.06 34.92
C LEU A 1038 -52.44 52.62 33.61
N LEU A 1039 -53.42 53.40 33.12
CA LEU A 1039 -54.07 53.27 31.80
C LEU A 1039 -54.69 51.90 31.46
N ASN A 1040 -54.86 51.01 32.44
CA ASN A 1040 -55.35 49.64 32.23
C ASN A 1040 -56.85 49.63 31.86
N ALA A 1041 -57.26 48.87 30.85
CA ALA A 1041 -58.66 48.74 30.42
C ALA A 1041 -59.31 47.40 30.80
N GLY A 1042 -60.62 47.41 31.02
CA GLY A 1042 -61.44 46.24 31.33
C GLY A 1042 -61.30 45.68 32.76
N GLY A 1043 -62.04 44.61 33.03
CA GLY A 1043 -61.90 43.77 34.22
C GLY A 1043 -62.75 44.19 35.43
N SER A 1044 -62.41 43.62 36.58
CA SER A 1044 -63.07 43.84 37.87
C SER A 1044 -62.05 43.91 39.03
N GLN A 1045 -61.82 45.12 39.57
CA GLN A 1045 -60.90 45.47 40.68
C GLN A 1045 -59.53 46.03 40.25
N SER A 1046 -59.45 46.85 39.20
CA SER A 1046 -58.19 47.43 38.73
C SER A 1046 -57.71 48.64 39.57
N VAL A 1047 -56.51 48.57 40.16
CA VAL A 1047 -55.98 49.50 41.18
C VAL A 1047 -54.86 50.40 40.65
N GLY A 1048 -55.16 51.67 40.36
CA GLY A 1048 -54.15 52.67 39.98
C GLY A 1048 -54.72 53.89 39.23
N ILE A 1049 -54.10 54.30 38.11
CA ILE A 1049 -54.31 55.63 37.51
C ILE A 1049 -54.76 55.59 36.04
N ASN A 1050 -55.94 56.14 35.74
CA ASN A 1050 -56.54 56.24 34.40
C ASN A 1050 -57.05 54.89 33.84
N ASN A 1051 -57.42 53.96 34.73
CA ASN A 1051 -57.85 52.61 34.42
C ASN A 1051 -59.37 52.51 34.15
N THR A 1052 -59.76 51.99 32.99
CA THR A 1052 -61.17 51.72 32.65
C THR A 1052 -61.56 50.30 33.10
N GLY A 1053 -62.76 50.07 33.64
CA GLY A 1053 -63.18 48.74 34.15
C GLY A 1053 -64.09 48.80 35.39
N SER A 1054 -64.55 47.65 35.87
CA SER A 1054 -65.46 47.56 37.02
C SER A 1054 -64.72 47.40 38.34
N PHE A 1055 -65.32 47.74 39.49
CA PHE A 1055 -64.73 47.60 40.84
C PHE A 1055 -63.35 48.29 41.05
N ASN A 1056 -62.89 49.13 40.12
CA ASN A 1056 -61.54 49.73 40.12
C ASN A 1056 -61.26 50.58 41.38
N THR A 1057 -60.03 51.06 41.56
CA THR A 1057 -59.64 51.96 42.68
C THR A 1057 -58.48 52.87 42.28
N GLY A 1058 -58.60 54.19 42.50
CA GLY A 1058 -57.55 55.19 42.21
C GLY A 1058 -57.94 56.30 41.22
N LEU A 1059 -56.96 57.11 40.80
CA LEU A 1059 -57.12 58.40 40.10
C LEU A 1059 -57.49 58.21 38.62
N PHE A 1060 -58.27 59.10 37.99
CA PHE A 1060 -58.63 59.05 36.54
C PHE A 1060 -59.35 57.78 36.02
N ASN A 1061 -59.54 56.75 36.85
CA ASN A 1061 -60.24 55.51 36.50
C ASN A 1061 -61.71 55.73 36.09
N THR A 1062 -62.32 54.82 35.31
CA THR A 1062 -63.71 54.94 34.84
C THR A 1062 -64.43 53.57 34.77
N GLY A 1063 -65.74 53.50 35.08
CA GLY A 1063 -66.54 52.27 34.92
C GLY A 1063 -67.72 52.06 35.89
N PHE A 1064 -67.81 50.87 36.52
CA PHE A 1064 -68.97 50.36 37.28
C PHE A 1064 -68.55 49.85 38.68
N ARG A 1065 -69.22 50.22 39.79
CA ARG A 1065 -68.68 50.15 41.19
C ARG A 1065 -67.29 50.79 41.34
N THR A 1066 -67.13 52.03 40.93
CA THR A 1066 -65.81 52.64 40.71
C THR A 1066 -65.58 53.85 41.63
N ALA A 1067 -64.36 54.20 42.02
CA ALA A 1067 -63.15 54.50 41.23
C ALA A 1067 -63.26 55.76 40.38
N GLY A 1068 -62.13 56.47 40.36
CA GLY A 1068 -61.83 57.54 39.42
C GLY A 1068 -61.57 58.89 40.07
N ILE A 1069 -61.01 59.78 39.22
CA ILE A 1069 -60.92 61.24 39.36
C ILE A 1069 -60.74 61.77 37.92
N ALA A 1070 -61.73 62.09 37.10
CA ALA A 1070 -63.00 62.72 37.43
C ALA A 1070 -64.26 62.01 36.90
N ASN A 1071 -64.24 60.69 36.71
CA ASN A 1071 -65.28 59.93 37.41
C ASN A 1071 -64.95 60.10 38.89
N SER A 1072 -65.35 61.17 39.58
CA SER A 1072 -64.89 61.39 40.97
C SER A 1072 -65.51 60.37 41.97
N ALA A 1073 -66.00 59.22 41.44
CA ALA A 1073 -67.11 58.36 41.87
C ALA A 1073 -67.61 57.45 40.69
N THR A 1074 -68.14 56.22 40.83
CA THR A 1074 -69.17 55.57 39.92
C THR A 1074 -69.89 54.32 40.52
N ASN A 1075 -71.08 53.95 40.02
CA ASN A 1075 -72.16 53.32 40.83
C ASN A 1075 -72.32 51.78 40.84
N GLY A 1076 -72.99 51.29 41.91
CA GLY A 1076 -73.85 50.09 42.03
C GLY A 1076 -73.21 48.72 41.78
N LEU A 1077 -73.25 47.71 42.66
CA LEU A 1077 -74.19 47.32 43.73
C LEU A 1077 -73.40 46.59 44.85
N LEU A 1078 -73.59 46.78 46.16
CA LEU A 1078 -74.79 47.22 46.88
C LEU A 1078 -74.83 48.70 47.29
N THR A 1079 -73.69 49.36 47.52
CA THR A 1079 -73.54 50.83 47.44
C THR A 1079 -72.16 51.19 46.88
N ALA A 1080 -72.05 52.42 46.34
CA ALA A 1080 -70.81 53.01 45.85
C ALA A 1080 -70.94 54.55 45.72
N THR A 1081 -69.89 55.27 46.11
CA THR A 1081 -69.62 56.66 45.71
C THR A 1081 -69.73 56.77 44.18
N SER A 1082 -70.68 57.55 43.62
CA SER A 1082 -71.09 57.35 42.21
C SER A 1082 -71.34 58.55 41.23
N GLY A 1083 -70.55 58.77 40.16
CA GLY A 1083 -70.87 59.72 39.08
C GLY A 1083 -69.71 60.25 38.18
N VAL A 1084 -69.74 61.54 37.84
CA VAL A 1084 -68.71 62.30 37.10
C VAL A 1084 -68.54 63.66 37.77
N ALA A 1085 -67.32 64.02 38.14
CA ALA A 1085 -66.95 65.24 38.83
C ALA A 1085 -67.73 65.56 40.12
N ASN A 1086 -68.46 64.60 40.71
CA ASN A 1086 -69.01 64.76 42.06
C ASN A 1086 -67.91 64.59 43.10
N SER A 1087 -67.68 65.66 43.86
CA SER A 1087 -66.74 65.74 44.99
C SER A 1087 -67.20 64.94 46.23
N GLY A 1088 -68.28 64.17 46.13
CA GLY A 1088 -68.99 63.57 47.26
C GLY A 1088 -68.85 62.05 47.37
N ASN A 1089 -68.43 61.56 48.54
CA ASN A 1089 -68.42 60.14 48.90
C ASN A 1089 -69.79 59.64 49.36
N ASN A 1090 -70.13 58.38 49.05
CA ASN A 1090 -71.46 57.77 49.23
C ASN A 1090 -72.63 58.53 48.54
N SER A 1091 -72.34 59.71 47.96
CA SER A 1091 -73.18 60.46 47.03
C SER A 1091 -73.37 59.72 45.70
N SER A 1092 -74.47 60.00 45.02
CA SER A 1092 -74.77 59.52 43.66
C SER A 1092 -75.28 60.65 42.76
N GLY A 1093 -74.64 60.81 41.60
CA GLY A 1093 -74.89 61.88 40.61
C GLY A 1093 -73.76 62.91 40.56
N GLY A 1094 -73.50 63.46 39.37
CA GLY A 1094 -72.33 64.28 39.05
C GLY A 1094 -72.35 65.70 39.65
N PHE A 1095 -71.18 66.34 39.73
CA PHE A 1095 -71.00 67.71 40.20
C PHE A 1095 -71.75 68.10 41.51
N ASN A 1096 -71.98 67.14 42.41
CA ASN A 1096 -72.21 67.43 43.83
C ASN A 1096 -70.90 67.95 44.45
N ALA A 1097 -70.97 68.96 45.33
CA ALA A 1097 -69.79 69.44 46.05
C ALA A 1097 -69.49 68.65 47.33
N ASN A 1098 -70.43 67.86 47.88
CA ASN A 1098 -70.30 67.26 49.22
C ASN A 1098 -70.76 65.77 49.32
N PRO A 1099 -70.35 65.04 50.39
CA PRO A 1099 -70.72 63.63 50.64
C PRO A 1099 -72.20 63.39 50.99
N ASP A 1100 -72.60 62.11 50.95
CA ASP A 1100 -73.93 61.57 51.31
C ASP A 1100 -75.12 62.20 50.55
N GLN A 1101 -74.88 62.71 49.33
CA GLN A 1101 -75.85 63.38 48.47
C GLN A 1101 -76.32 62.50 47.31
N SER A 1102 -77.59 62.09 47.28
CA SER A 1102 -78.23 61.65 46.03
C SER A 1102 -78.74 62.88 45.27
N GLY A 1103 -78.03 63.32 44.22
CA GLY A 1103 -78.37 64.54 43.50
C GLY A 1103 -77.35 65.01 42.45
N PHE A 1104 -77.54 66.22 41.96
CA PHE A 1104 -76.60 67.03 41.18
C PHE A 1104 -76.68 68.44 41.76
N PHE A 1105 -75.55 69.15 41.93
CA PHE A 1105 -75.48 70.53 42.39
C PHE A 1105 -76.17 70.84 43.75
N ASN A 1106 -75.57 70.33 44.83
CA ASN A 1106 -75.39 71.10 46.07
C ASN A 1106 -73.92 71.54 46.16
#